data_AF-A0AAD9AXS1-F1
#
_entry.id   AF-A0AAD9AXS1-F1
#
_cell.length_a   1.000
_cell.length_b   1.000
_cell.length_c   1.000
_cell.angle_alpha   90.00
_cell.angle_beta   90.00
_cell.angle_gamma   90.00
#
_symmetry.space_group_name_H-M   'P 1'
#
loop_
_entity.id
_entity.type
_entity.pdbx_description
1 polymer ?
#
loop_
_entity_poly.entity_id
_entity_poly.type
_entity_poly.pdbx_seq_one_letter_code
_entity_poly.pdbx_strand_id
1 'polypeptide(L)'
;MLSSSDSPETSSDEEDDYQGLKMSGTHSLRLNKNYVLSWRRLHAFREFIQNWKDGIIAAFDMDPRSFLPVWDETTPGVIRITVHRNIEGQRELVGFIVHKAKTGTVEIANFNANLSMDDLSIGGSTKRNNDKFAGVHGEGFKVAALVMVRSGIPVRIQSTSANWNFGFKGFNKDRFYCKISKPNTKNVNSETVSLTQQTMGGTLRSDLVSYSSRDVAIQLSHPATGRGYRKPITAEEFRAWTTVSLDLSNPDPDKMIRTQHGDLVFDERFAGQIYLKGFKVSAPTLGSKSYRFCYNFATGKLGRDRERMTSHDKEAETLANIWETAVAGDHGNLVQRYVELFSEDCVDIISAEKASRILARRIWTWLRTSQPGAFYYSEGSDSRHDGGHQVGIILNDIKKQPRKLAKELWRLLVKYDCARTPQQERIRLFSSSQPVGNVDGYFGLNISRVLKSVLAMDTALSGIQLQFVQGADTTIDLHFDPKSGAREYIRQTPRGVQVSTTSKACELQVHWLRNNYELVSRNYLERKSVSLETESDIDVSMETDSAYYNESSEVDIYSEQDVYSGQDIYSERDIYSATPQARDDPPVEEGLDRGMEAREEAISEHIWQNEEFPQLRSIVLTPRTLCHCECYPDYIAWVHDVHDGSAGCVEERHLSVTRFSILRQEYLFRGGRKLDDSAEIGDLMLHFSSVQHMREQSDAEVVMIKDITFAKAFSTSFRVRYRPVCHTHSCVPAKVDGSSTTEEDAKKELSCRFARSVSDETVTITPIIPKHLAREERPERKGFSSSSPVSVFDFTPNVLGPLEGFADAGFNSFAAVGFDPEHSISWKVRYPNCPVFDGSPQQLFNDLSSGTLDTPHLLAGDPIKVSLVAGRNTDRCSKPRIEPELKESFLDPLDIMDSIMKSNFDPDFQVLQMLPGAFHPNVFERFSSTIFQLLEKGETVCVNISSLQSFGCARQRYLVNTVASRFPGLAVVPIKLTAHRTEDDEFTFITDLIKDLSFLNPRQTESSEEVRGQFICSPSGELGGSNVSPSYVYNHNTIIRRSEIESLRISPSFDLSHLSPEDAGDSQRQSCLTVREIARIQHFKDDLVFYGSPLKQFEDVIAAQPPPVARAIANCIAKCIKSVVERSGGRDYGNKSDNNEIGDRSEVERPSKRRREE
;
A
#
# COMPACT_ATOMS: atom_id res chain seq x y z
N MET A 1 -27.16 61.35 -44.57
CA MET A 1 -26.75 60.94 -45.93
C MET A 1 -26.66 59.42 -45.88
N LEU A 2 -27.53 58.70 -46.62
CA LEU A 2 -27.29 58.20 -48.00
C LEU A 2 -26.18 57.12 -48.03
N SER A 3 -26.41 55.89 -48.51
CA SER A 3 -27.68 55.24 -48.94
C SER A 3 -27.54 53.71 -48.99
N SER A 4 -28.66 53.00 -48.87
CA SER A 4 -28.82 51.54 -48.91
C SER A 4 -28.53 50.88 -50.27
N SER A 5 -28.22 49.57 -50.25
CA SER A 5 -28.64 48.64 -51.31
C SER A 5 -28.66 47.18 -50.84
N ASP A 6 -29.86 46.67 -50.65
CA ASP A 6 -30.25 45.26 -50.51
C ASP A 6 -30.36 44.63 -51.93
N SER A 7 -30.50 43.33 -52.20
CA SER A 7 -30.72 42.07 -51.45
C SER A 7 -30.32 40.90 -52.41
N PRO A 8 -30.51 39.58 -52.14
CA PRO A 8 -31.02 38.90 -50.94
C PRO A 8 -30.14 37.72 -50.45
N GLU A 9 -30.64 36.98 -49.46
CA GLU A 9 -30.16 35.64 -49.09
C GLU A 9 -30.58 34.59 -50.14
N THR A 10 -29.74 33.57 -50.33
CA THR A 10 -30.16 32.27 -50.91
C THR A 10 -29.65 31.15 -50.01
N SER A 11 -30.47 30.80 -49.01
CA SER A 11 -30.31 29.63 -48.16
C SER A 11 -30.75 28.37 -48.92
N SER A 12 -29.78 27.68 -49.51
CA SER A 12 -29.92 26.37 -50.17
C SER A 12 -28.51 25.75 -50.29
N ASP A 13 -28.16 24.63 -49.65
CA ASP A 13 -28.99 23.71 -48.85
C ASP A 13 -28.18 23.15 -47.66
N GLU A 14 -28.77 23.15 -46.46
CA GLU A 14 -28.38 22.24 -45.36
C GLU A 14 -29.37 21.08 -45.27
N GLU A 15 -29.61 20.36 -46.37
CA GLU A 15 -30.26 19.04 -46.36
C GLU A 15 -30.02 18.29 -47.69
N ASP A 16 -28.88 17.58 -47.80
CA ASP A 16 -28.68 16.59 -48.88
C ASP A 16 -27.76 15.41 -48.45
N ASP A 17 -28.22 14.74 -47.39
CA ASP A 17 -28.24 13.28 -47.23
C ASP A 17 -26.91 12.47 -47.18
N TYR A 18 -27.04 11.18 -46.82
CA TYR A 18 -26.01 10.14 -46.93
C TYR A 18 -25.76 9.73 -48.40
N GLN A 19 -25.57 10.70 -49.31
CA GLN A 19 -25.31 10.42 -50.72
C GLN A 19 -24.03 9.58 -50.91
N GLY A 20 -24.21 8.33 -51.32
CA GLY A 20 -23.15 7.33 -51.45
C GLY A 20 -21.95 7.81 -52.28
N LEU A 21 -20.75 7.49 -51.79
CA LEU A 21 -19.48 7.92 -52.37
C LEU A 21 -19.34 7.46 -53.83
N LYS A 22 -19.52 8.40 -54.77
CA LYS A 22 -19.44 8.16 -56.22
C LYS A 22 -18.08 7.53 -56.59
N MET A 23 -18.11 6.34 -57.21
CA MET A 23 -16.93 5.47 -57.52
C MET A 23 -15.76 6.11 -58.28
N SER A 24 -15.91 7.33 -58.82
CA SER A 24 -14.83 8.05 -59.48
C SER A 24 -14.95 9.54 -59.19
N GLY A 25 -13.93 10.12 -58.55
CA GLY A 25 -13.99 11.48 -58.01
C GLY A 25 -12.72 11.90 -57.26
N THR A 26 -12.77 13.07 -56.60
CA THR A 26 -11.69 13.60 -55.75
C THR A 26 -12.21 13.90 -54.34
N HIS A 27 -12.18 12.88 -53.49
CA HIS A 27 -12.80 12.88 -52.17
C HIS A 27 -11.86 13.52 -51.15
N SER A 28 -12.36 14.46 -50.33
CA SER A 28 -11.54 15.10 -49.29
C SER A 28 -11.62 14.29 -48.00
N LEU A 29 -10.46 13.96 -47.42
CA LEU A 29 -10.38 13.11 -46.23
C LEU A 29 -10.54 13.89 -44.90
N ARG A 30 -10.93 15.17 -44.96
CA ARG A 30 -11.00 16.15 -43.85
C ARG A 30 -9.70 16.36 -43.03
N LEU A 31 -8.64 15.57 -43.24
CA LEU A 31 -7.32 15.74 -42.63
C LEU A 31 -6.50 16.88 -43.27
N ASN A 32 -5.70 17.56 -42.44
CA ASN A 32 -4.68 18.52 -42.85
C ASN A 32 -3.29 17.87 -42.93
N LYS A 33 -2.40 18.35 -43.80
CA LYS A 33 -0.98 17.98 -43.90
C LYS A 33 -0.23 17.94 -42.56
N ASN A 34 -0.61 18.79 -41.61
CA ASN A 34 -0.01 18.88 -40.27
C ASN A 34 -0.65 17.92 -39.24
N TYR A 35 -1.55 17.02 -39.65
CA TYR A 35 -2.04 15.93 -38.79
C TYR A 35 -0.90 14.94 -38.47
N VAL A 36 -0.81 14.47 -37.22
CA VAL A 36 0.28 13.60 -36.71
C VAL A 36 1.70 14.02 -37.14
N LEU A 37 2.12 15.26 -36.84
CA LEU A 37 3.45 15.78 -37.23
C LEU A 37 4.64 14.93 -36.73
N SER A 38 4.51 14.24 -35.59
CA SER A 38 5.52 13.32 -35.05
C SER A 38 5.78 12.09 -35.94
N TRP A 39 4.81 11.68 -36.76
CA TRP A 39 4.91 10.45 -37.56
C TRP A 39 5.87 10.60 -38.75
N ARG A 40 6.97 9.84 -38.66
CA ARG A 40 7.99 9.60 -39.70
C ARG A 40 7.61 8.41 -40.61
N ARG A 41 8.26 8.29 -41.78
CA ARG A 41 8.05 7.21 -42.79
C ARG A 41 7.85 5.80 -42.23
N LEU A 42 8.66 5.39 -41.24
CA LEU A 42 8.56 4.05 -40.62
C LEU A 42 7.20 3.79 -39.93
N HIS A 43 6.59 4.80 -39.31
CA HIS A 43 5.29 4.66 -38.65
C HIS A 43 4.16 4.45 -39.67
N ALA A 44 4.25 5.15 -40.82
CA ALA A 44 3.35 4.90 -41.94
C ALA A 44 3.53 3.50 -42.52
N PHE A 45 4.79 3.03 -42.63
CA PHE A 45 5.07 1.67 -43.10
C PHE A 45 4.52 0.61 -42.14
N ARG A 46 4.62 0.80 -40.82
CA ARG A 46 3.98 -0.05 -39.80
C ARG A 46 2.50 -0.26 -40.08
N GLU A 47 1.73 0.79 -40.34
CA GLU A 47 0.30 0.64 -40.65
C GLU A 47 0.05 -0.12 -41.96
N PHE A 48 0.91 0.01 -42.98
CA PHE A 48 0.78 -0.79 -44.20
C PHE A 48 1.08 -2.27 -43.96
N ILE A 49 2.14 -2.60 -43.22
CA ILE A 49 2.44 -3.99 -42.83
C ILE A 49 1.36 -4.58 -41.92
N GLN A 50 0.76 -3.75 -41.06
CA GLN A 50 -0.36 -4.17 -40.21
C GLN A 50 -1.61 -4.52 -41.04
N ASN A 51 -1.94 -3.70 -42.05
CA ASN A 51 -3.04 -4.02 -42.97
C ASN A 51 -2.70 -5.17 -43.94
N TRP A 52 -1.42 -5.41 -44.23
CA TRP A 52 -0.94 -6.58 -44.95
C TRP A 52 -1.18 -7.87 -44.12
N LYS A 53 -0.63 -7.94 -42.90
CA LYS A 53 -0.80 -9.08 -41.97
C LYS A 53 -2.27 -9.34 -41.62
N ASP A 54 -2.99 -8.33 -41.12
CA ASP A 54 -4.43 -8.47 -40.79
C ASP A 54 -5.24 -8.94 -42.02
N GLY A 55 -4.91 -8.45 -43.21
CA GLY A 55 -5.66 -8.74 -44.44
C GLY A 55 -5.44 -10.15 -44.97
N ILE A 56 -4.20 -10.66 -44.91
CA ILE A 56 -3.89 -12.06 -45.22
C ILE A 56 -4.57 -13.00 -44.21
N ILE A 57 -4.50 -12.68 -42.91
CA ILE A 57 -5.18 -13.43 -41.85
C ILE A 57 -6.70 -13.48 -42.12
N ALA A 58 -7.32 -12.35 -42.47
CA ALA A 58 -8.75 -12.26 -42.75
C ALA A 58 -9.18 -12.98 -44.04
N ALA A 59 -8.41 -12.87 -45.13
CA ALA A 59 -8.79 -13.39 -46.45
C ALA A 59 -8.65 -14.91 -46.59
N PHE A 60 -7.93 -15.56 -45.66
CA PHE A 60 -7.60 -16.99 -45.71
C PHE A 60 -7.84 -17.73 -44.38
N ASP A 61 -8.47 -17.08 -43.39
CA ASP A 61 -8.66 -17.48 -41.98
C ASP A 61 -7.45 -18.19 -41.34
N MET A 62 -6.26 -17.61 -41.54
CA MET A 62 -5.02 -18.16 -41.00
C MET A 62 -4.91 -17.93 -39.48
N ASP A 63 -4.28 -18.86 -38.77
CA ASP A 63 -3.76 -18.59 -37.41
C ASP A 63 -2.72 -17.45 -37.51
N PRO A 64 -2.83 -16.35 -36.74
CA PRO A 64 -1.80 -15.32 -36.65
C PRO A 64 -0.36 -15.82 -36.39
N ARG A 65 -0.17 -16.99 -35.76
CA ARG A 65 1.14 -17.65 -35.58
C ARG A 65 1.67 -18.38 -36.82
N SER A 66 0.80 -18.72 -37.77
CA SER A 66 1.17 -19.30 -39.06
C SER A 66 1.65 -18.25 -40.09
N PHE A 67 1.50 -16.97 -39.76
CA PHE A 67 2.02 -15.87 -40.55
C PHE A 67 3.55 -15.80 -40.45
N LEU A 68 4.24 -16.50 -41.37
CA LEU A 68 5.71 -16.61 -41.40
C LEU A 68 6.25 -16.04 -42.73
N PRO A 69 6.68 -14.75 -42.78
CA PRO A 69 7.23 -14.14 -43.98
C PRO A 69 8.62 -14.69 -44.33
N VAL A 70 8.77 -15.15 -45.58
CA VAL A 70 10.03 -15.66 -46.13
C VAL A 70 10.70 -14.59 -47.00
N TRP A 71 11.92 -14.21 -46.65
CA TRP A 71 12.76 -13.31 -47.45
C TRP A 71 13.46 -14.04 -48.61
N ASP A 72 13.53 -13.40 -49.77
CA ASP A 72 14.34 -13.82 -50.91
C ASP A 72 15.05 -12.61 -51.55
N GLU A 73 16.37 -12.73 -51.70
CA GLU A 73 17.25 -11.72 -52.31
C GLU A 73 18.18 -12.34 -53.38
N THR A 74 17.84 -13.54 -53.88
CA THR A 74 18.62 -14.24 -54.93
C THR A 74 18.74 -13.45 -56.24
N THR A 75 17.90 -12.44 -56.45
CA THR A 75 17.90 -11.57 -57.62
C THR A 75 18.54 -10.22 -57.28
N PRO A 76 19.74 -9.88 -57.80
CA PRO A 76 20.44 -8.65 -57.46
C PRO A 76 19.58 -7.38 -57.65
N GLY A 77 19.48 -6.57 -56.60
CA GLY A 77 18.69 -5.34 -56.61
C GLY A 77 17.17 -5.52 -56.49
N VAL A 78 16.70 -6.73 -56.16
CA VAL A 78 15.30 -7.01 -55.83
C VAL A 78 15.24 -7.72 -54.48
N ILE A 79 14.50 -7.15 -53.53
CA ILE A 79 14.18 -7.80 -52.25
C ILE A 79 12.73 -8.27 -52.32
N ARG A 80 12.49 -9.53 -52.00
CA ARG A 80 11.15 -10.14 -51.93
C ARG A 80 10.89 -10.61 -50.51
N ILE A 81 9.66 -10.44 -50.04
CA ILE A 81 9.15 -11.03 -48.81
C ILE A 81 7.82 -11.68 -49.15
N THR A 82 7.64 -12.96 -48.84
CA THR A 82 6.49 -13.75 -49.28
C THR A 82 5.85 -14.51 -48.13
N VAL A 83 4.52 -14.55 -48.09
CA VAL A 83 3.77 -15.35 -47.11
C VAL A 83 3.06 -16.47 -47.85
N HIS A 84 3.16 -17.68 -47.30
CA HIS A 84 2.60 -18.90 -47.89
C HIS A 84 1.75 -19.63 -46.86
N ARG A 85 0.64 -20.22 -47.28
CA ARG A 85 -0.10 -21.23 -46.50
C ARG A 85 0.11 -22.62 -47.08
N ASN A 86 0.04 -23.64 -46.23
CA ASN A 86 0.15 -25.03 -46.67
C ASN A 86 -1.26 -25.61 -46.89
N ILE A 87 -1.50 -26.21 -48.06
CA ILE A 87 -2.72 -26.95 -48.40
C ILE A 87 -2.28 -28.32 -48.90
N GLU A 88 -2.69 -29.40 -48.24
CA GLU A 88 -2.41 -30.79 -48.65
C GLU A 88 -0.92 -31.07 -48.95
N GLY A 89 -0.01 -30.41 -48.21
CA GLY A 89 1.44 -30.50 -48.36
C GLY A 89 2.06 -29.57 -49.42
N GLN A 90 1.25 -28.90 -50.24
CA GLN A 90 1.70 -27.88 -51.19
C GLN A 90 1.66 -26.47 -50.57
N ARG A 91 2.49 -25.55 -51.09
CA ARG A 91 2.55 -24.15 -50.62
C ARG A 91 1.83 -23.22 -51.59
N GLU A 92 0.80 -22.51 -51.12
CA GLU A 92 0.14 -21.43 -51.86
C GLU A 92 0.67 -20.07 -51.37
N LEU A 93 1.11 -19.22 -52.30
CA LEU A 93 1.45 -17.82 -52.04
C LEU A 93 0.16 -17.02 -51.76
N VAL A 94 0.06 -16.41 -50.57
CA VAL A 94 -1.12 -15.64 -50.12
C VAL A 94 -0.90 -14.12 -50.10
N GLY A 95 0.35 -13.67 -50.23
CA GLY A 95 0.68 -12.26 -50.37
C GLY A 95 2.19 -12.01 -50.39
N PHE A 96 2.59 -10.82 -50.82
CA PHE A 96 4.00 -10.46 -50.96
C PHE A 96 4.30 -8.99 -50.68
N ILE A 97 5.58 -8.70 -50.43
CA ILE A 97 6.19 -7.38 -50.54
C ILE A 97 7.37 -7.51 -51.51
N VAL A 98 7.53 -6.58 -52.45
CA VAL A 98 8.68 -6.54 -53.35
C VAL A 98 9.24 -5.12 -53.44
N HIS A 99 10.52 -4.97 -53.10
CA HIS A 99 11.31 -3.76 -53.37
C HIS A 99 12.18 -3.98 -54.61
N LYS A 100 12.20 -3.00 -55.52
CA LYS A 100 12.98 -3.03 -56.77
C LYS A 100 13.92 -1.82 -56.77
N ALA A 101 15.18 -2.01 -56.37
CA ALA A 101 16.13 -0.93 -56.10
C ALA A 101 16.37 -0.01 -57.33
N LYS A 102 16.42 -0.60 -58.54
CA LYS A 102 16.58 0.13 -59.82
C LYS A 102 15.49 1.18 -60.06
N THR A 103 14.28 0.99 -59.52
CA THR A 103 13.13 1.89 -59.71
C THR A 103 12.74 2.63 -58.43
N GLY A 104 13.29 2.26 -57.27
CA GLY A 104 12.88 2.80 -55.97
C GLY A 104 11.40 2.55 -55.66
N THR A 105 10.84 1.45 -56.17
CA THR A 105 9.45 1.05 -55.95
C THR A 105 9.38 0.01 -54.83
N VAL A 106 8.46 0.19 -53.88
CA VAL A 106 7.98 -0.85 -52.99
C VAL A 106 6.54 -1.19 -53.37
N GLU A 107 6.24 -2.47 -53.52
CA GLU A 107 4.93 -3.02 -53.83
C GLU A 107 4.52 -3.96 -52.68
N ILE A 108 3.31 -3.82 -52.14
CA ILE A 108 2.75 -4.64 -51.05
C ILE A 108 1.42 -5.19 -51.54
N ALA A 109 1.25 -6.52 -51.60
CA ALA A 109 0.05 -7.16 -52.14
C ALA A 109 -0.59 -8.11 -51.10
N ASN A 110 -1.89 -7.89 -50.86
CA ASN A 110 -2.79 -8.84 -50.21
C ASN A 110 -3.63 -9.52 -51.28
N PHE A 111 -3.55 -10.85 -51.39
CA PHE A 111 -4.41 -11.58 -52.30
C PHE A 111 -5.81 -11.77 -51.72
N ASN A 112 -6.81 -11.81 -52.60
CA ASN A 112 -8.22 -12.05 -52.23
C ASN A 112 -8.81 -11.05 -51.20
N ALA A 113 -8.18 -9.88 -51.03
CA ALA A 113 -8.63 -8.82 -50.15
C ALA A 113 -9.50 -7.79 -50.90
N ASN A 114 -10.34 -7.07 -50.15
CA ASN A 114 -11.20 -6.01 -50.70
C ASN A 114 -10.86 -4.65 -50.08
N LEU A 115 -11.19 -3.57 -50.80
CA LEU A 115 -11.13 -2.19 -50.31
C LEU A 115 -12.33 -1.43 -50.89
N SER A 116 -13.28 -1.08 -50.02
CA SER A 116 -14.55 -0.45 -50.38
C SER A 116 -14.47 1.08 -50.33
N MET A 117 -15.49 1.77 -50.87
CA MET A 117 -15.59 3.23 -50.71
C MET A 117 -15.82 3.62 -49.25
N ASP A 118 -16.53 2.81 -48.46
CA ASP A 118 -16.84 3.08 -47.05
C ASP A 118 -15.60 3.02 -46.16
N ASP A 119 -14.55 2.30 -46.57
CA ASP A 119 -13.24 2.35 -45.94
C ASP A 119 -12.61 3.75 -45.97
N LEU A 120 -13.13 4.74 -46.73
CA LEU A 120 -12.74 6.15 -46.62
C LEU A 120 -13.28 6.82 -45.36
N SER A 121 -14.48 6.44 -44.90
CA SER A 121 -15.20 7.09 -43.81
C SER A 121 -14.46 7.02 -42.48
N ILE A 122 -14.52 8.09 -41.70
CA ILE A 122 -13.86 8.19 -40.38
C ILE A 122 -14.53 7.22 -39.39
N GLY A 123 -13.78 6.56 -38.52
CA GLY A 123 -14.28 5.57 -37.55
C GLY A 123 -14.81 4.22 -38.11
N GLY A 124 -15.03 4.09 -39.42
CA GLY A 124 -15.45 2.84 -40.07
C GLY A 124 -14.33 1.78 -40.06
N SER A 125 -14.62 0.59 -39.52
CA SER A 125 -13.62 -0.48 -39.36
C SER A 125 -14.28 -1.85 -39.20
N THR A 126 -14.11 -2.72 -40.20
CA THR A 126 -14.53 -4.14 -40.17
C THR A 126 -13.73 -5.00 -39.18
N LYS A 127 -12.63 -4.46 -38.62
CA LYS A 127 -11.75 -5.15 -37.68
C LYS A 127 -12.09 -4.91 -36.20
N ARG A 128 -13.13 -4.10 -35.92
CA ARG A 128 -13.55 -3.79 -34.55
C ARG A 128 -13.98 -5.09 -33.83
N ASN A 129 -13.56 -5.25 -32.57
CA ASN A 129 -13.84 -6.41 -31.71
C ASN A 129 -13.26 -7.78 -32.15
N ASN A 130 -12.38 -7.85 -33.15
CA ASN A 130 -11.69 -9.11 -33.50
C ASN A 130 -10.26 -9.15 -32.92
N ASP A 131 -10.07 -9.92 -31.85
CA ASP A 131 -8.78 -10.05 -31.17
C ASP A 131 -7.72 -10.88 -31.93
N LYS A 132 -8.01 -11.49 -33.08
CA LYS A 132 -6.96 -11.98 -34.00
C LYS A 132 -6.14 -10.84 -34.63
N PHE A 133 -6.73 -9.65 -34.80
CA PHE A 133 -6.11 -8.54 -35.54
C PHE A 133 -5.30 -7.57 -34.66
N ALA A 134 -4.37 -6.86 -35.29
CA ALA A 134 -3.63 -5.75 -34.70
C ALA A 134 -4.27 -4.38 -34.99
N GLY A 135 -5.17 -4.28 -35.99
CA GLY A 135 -5.88 -3.05 -36.35
C GLY A 135 -7.30 -2.97 -35.80
N VAL A 136 -7.66 -1.86 -35.15
CA VAL A 136 -9.00 -1.67 -34.56
C VAL A 136 -9.75 -0.47 -35.16
N HIS A 137 -9.06 0.65 -35.43
CA HIS A 137 -9.70 1.97 -35.65
C HIS A 137 -10.02 2.35 -37.11
N GLY A 138 -9.65 1.54 -38.12
CA GLY A 138 -9.98 1.80 -39.53
C GLY A 138 -9.25 2.95 -40.25
N GLU A 139 -8.59 3.85 -39.53
CA GLU A 139 -7.97 5.06 -40.10
C GLU A 139 -6.50 4.88 -40.55
N GLY A 140 -5.81 3.84 -40.09
CA GLY A 140 -4.35 3.71 -40.18
C GLY A 140 -3.77 3.88 -41.60
N PHE A 141 -4.41 3.29 -42.62
CA PHE A 141 -3.92 3.40 -44.00
C PHE A 141 -4.03 4.84 -44.58
N LYS A 142 -5.02 5.62 -44.13
CA LYS A 142 -5.26 7.01 -44.55
C LYS A 142 -4.18 7.91 -43.97
N VAL A 143 -3.88 7.70 -42.68
CA VAL A 143 -2.81 8.41 -41.94
C VAL A 143 -1.44 8.04 -42.51
N ALA A 144 -1.20 6.76 -42.81
CA ALA A 144 0.01 6.31 -43.48
C ALA A 144 0.20 6.93 -44.87
N ALA A 145 -0.86 6.99 -45.68
CA ALA A 145 -0.83 7.67 -46.97
C ALA A 145 -0.54 9.17 -46.84
N LEU A 146 -1.14 9.85 -45.84
CA LEU A 146 -0.87 11.26 -45.53
C LEU A 146 0.61 11.49 -45.20
N VAL A 147 1.18 10.66 -44.33
CA VAL A 147 2.58 10.75 -43.88
C VAL A 147 3.56 10.47 -45.03
N MET A 148 3.33 9.43 -45.85
CA MET A 148 4.19 9.15 -47.01
C MET A 148 4.14 10.28 -48.06
N VAL A 149 2.94 10.76 -48.41
CA VAL A 149 2.77 11.87 -49.36
C VAL A 149 3.37 13.16 -48.80
N ARG A 150 3.28 13.42 -47.48
CA ARG A 150 3.97 14.51 -46.79
C ARG A 150 5.49 14.40 -46.88
N SER A 151 6.04 13.19 -46.73
CA SER A 151 7.46 12.87 -46.99
C SER A 151 7.82 12.83 -48.49
N GLY A 152 6.90 13.22 -49.39
CA GLY A 152 7.16 13.34 -50.81
C GLY A 152 7.13 12.02 -51.61
N ILE A 153 6.69 10.92 -50.99
CA ILE A 153 6.51 9.59 -51.60
C ILE A 153 5.02 9.41 -51.93
N PRO A 154 4.62 9.47 -53.21
CA PRO A 154 3.25 9.14 -53.62
C PRO A 154 2.85 7.72 -53.21
N VAL A 155 1.60 7.60 -52.75
CA VAL A 155 0.95 6.33 -52.48
C VAL A 155 -0.14 6.11 -53.52
N ARG A 156 -0.07 4.98 -54.21
CA ARG A 156 -1.15 4.43 -55.02
C ARG A 156 -1.65 3.14 -54.36
N ILE A 157 -2.97 2.94 -54.36
CA ILE A 157 -3.57 1.64 -54.05
C ILE A 157 -4.39 1.19 -55.26
N GLN A 158 -4.34 -0.10 -55.57
CA GLN A 158 -5.12 -0.74 -56.61
C GLN A 158 -5.99 -1.82 -55.96
N SER A 159 -7.20 -2.00 -56.47
CA SER A 159 -8.25 -2.85 -55.88
C SER A 159 -9.29 -3.23 -56.93
N THR A 160 -10.05 -4.29 -56.63
CA THR A 160 -11.16 -4.88 -57.42
C THR A 160 -12.00 -3.89 -58.24
N SER A 161 -12.34 -2.72 -57.67
CA SER A 161 -13.21 -1.72 -58.28
C SER A 161 -12.51 -0.42 -58.73
N ALA A 162 -11.30 -0.13 -58.22
CA ALA A 162 -10.71 1.20 -58.31
C ALA A 162 -9.18 1.29 -58.16
N ASN A 163 -8.62 2.33 -58.80
CA ASN A 163 -7.29 2.90 -58.55
C ASN A 163 -7.40 4.17 -57.70
N TRP A 164 -6.63 4.20 -56.61
CA TRP A 164 -6.66 5.21 -55.55
C TRP A 164 -5.33 5.95 -55.54
N ASN A 165 -5.34 7.29 -55.56
CA ASN A 165 -4.11 8.10 -55.59
C ASN A 165 -4.25 9.26 -54.61
N PHE A 166 -3.33 9.37 -53.64
CA PHE A 166 -3.43 10.33 -52.53
C PHE A 166 -2.63 11.61 -52.79
N GLY A 167 -3.11 12.75 -52.28
CA GLY A 167 -2.48 14.06 -52.53
C GLY A 167 -2.98 15.19 -51.62
N PHE A 168 -2.40 16.39 -51.80
CA PHE A 168 -2.83 17.62 -51.13
C PHE A 168 -3.38 18.64 -52.15
N LYS A 169 -4.48 19.30 -51.81
CA LYS A 169 -5.15 20.33 -52.63
C LYS A 169 -5.40 21.62 -51.83
N GLY A 170 -5.94 22.64 -52.49
CA GLY A 170 -6.10 24.00 -51.94
C GLY A 170 -4.87 24.88 -52.19
N PHE A 171 -5.03 26.19 -51.99
CA PHE A 171 -4.01 27.21 -52.23
C PHE A 171 -2.68 26.90 -51.52
N ASN A 172 -2.76 26.53 -50.24
CA ASN A 172 -1.61 26.18 -49.40
C ASN A 172 -1.11 24.72 -49.56
N LYS A 173 -1.76 23.90 -50.41
CA LYS A 173 -1.49 22.45 -50.58
C LYS A 173 -1.45 21.71 -49.24
N ASP A 174 -2.50 21.92 -48.45
CA ASP A 174 -2.62 21.51 -47.05
C ASP A 174 -3.80 20.54 -46.81
N ARG A 175 -4.88 20.62 -47.60
CA ARG A 175 -6.07 19.77 -47.47
C ARG A 175 -5.85 18.41 -48.13
N PHE A 176 -5.89 17.31 -47.37
CA PHE A 176 -5.63 15.96 -47.87
C PHE A 176 -6.83 15.38 -48.65
N TYR A 177 -6.55 14.65 -49.72
CA TYR A 177 -7.55 14.04 -50.60
C TYR A 177 -7.12 12.67 -51.13
N CYS A 178 -8.10 11.87 -51.54
CA CYS A 178 -7.90 10.70 -52.41
C CYS A 178 -8.63 10.92 -53.75
N LYS A 179 -7.93 10.69 -54.87
CA LYS A 179 -8.52 10.65 -56.21
C LYS A 179 -8.72 9.21 -56.62
N ILE A 180 -9.95 8.89 -56.99
CA ILE A 180 -10.42 7.53 -57.26
C ILE A 180 -10.85 7.46 -58.73
N SER A 181 -10.43 6.40 -59.40
CA SER A 181 -10.60 6.20 -60.85
C SER A 181 -10.74 4.73 -61.18
N LYS A 182 -11.61 4.39 -62.15
CA LYS A 182 -11.83 3.00 -62.58
C LYS A 182 -10.52 2.33 -63.07
N PRO A 183 -10.37 1.01 -62.94
CA PRO A 183 -9.26 0.27 -63.55
C PRO A 183 -9.32 0.31 -65.08
N ASN A 184 -8.17 0.11 -65.73
CA ASN A 184 -8.07 0.08 -67.19
C ASN A 184 -8.60 -1.26 -67.71
N THR A 185 -9.76 -1.25 -68.36
CA THR A 185 -10.46 -2.47 -68.82
C THR A 185 -9.62 -3.36 -69.73
N LYS A 186 -8.66 -2.82 -70.49
CA LYS A 186 -7.74 -3.63 -71.30
C LYS A 186 -6.85 -4.52 -70.43
N ASN A 187 -6.33 -3.99 -69.33
CA ASN A 187 -5.49 -4.73 -68.39
C ASN A 187 -6.30 -5.77 -67.62
N VAL A 188 -7.46 -5.36 -67.08
CA VAL A 188 -8.39 -6.25 -66.35
C VAL A 188 -8.79 -7.47 -67.20
N ASN A 189 -9.05 -7.28 -68.50
CA ASN A 189 -9.38 -8.40 -69.38
C ASN A 189 -8.20 -9.37 -69.55
N SER A 190 -6.97 -8.89 -69.75
CA SER A 190 -5.79 -9.78 -69.82
C SER A 190 -5.48 -10.46 -68.49
N GLU A 191 -5.63 -9.76 -67.37
CA GLU A 191 -5.47 -10.31 -66.02
C GLU A 191 -6.49 -11.42 -65.74
N THR A 192 -7.75 -11.22 -66.16
CA THR A 192 -8.83 -12.21 -66.02
C THR A 192 -8.57 -13.46 -66.86
N VAL A 193 -8.02 -13.33 -68.07
CA VAL A 193 -7.63 -14.49 -68.90
C VAL A 193 -6.53 -15.30 -68.22
N SER A 194 -5.46 -14.67 -67.73
CA SER A 194 -4.39 -15.36 -67.00
C SER A 194 -4.90 -16.06 -65.73
N LEU A 195 -5.73 -15.38 -64.94
CA LEU A 195 -6.33 -15.93 -63.72
C LEU A 195 -7.24 -17.14 -64.04
N THR A 196 -8.00 -17.09 -65.12
CA THR A 196 -8.87 -18.20 -65.56
C THR A 196 -8.04 -19.40 -66.01
N GLN A 197 -6.93 -19.17 -66.72
CA GLN A 197 -6.00 -20.24 -67.14
C GLN A 197 -5.32 -20.92 -65.94
N GLN A 198 -4.90 -20.16 -64.91
CA GLN A 198 -4.39 -20.73 -63.66
C GLN A 198 -5.47 -21.55 -62.94
N THR A 199 -6.68 -20.98 -62.78
CA THR A 199 -7.76 -21.59 -61.98
C THR A 199 -8.28 -22.89 -62.59
N MET A 200 -8.40 -22.97 -63.93
CA MET A 200 -8.81 -24.21 -64.61
C MET A 200 -7.76 -25.33 -64.54
N GLY A 201 -6.49 -25.00 -64.23
CA GLY A 201 -5.42 -25.98 -64.06
C GLY A 201 -5.33 -26.61 -62.66
N GLY A 202 -6.15 -26.15 -61.69
CA GLY A 202 -6.07 -26.61 -60.29
C GLY A 202 -4.77 -26.22 -59.57
N THR A 203 -3.93 -25.38 -60.17
CA THR A 203 -2.59 -25.07 -59.68
C THR A 203 -2.62 -23.97 -58.63
N LEU A 204 -2.03 -24.22 -57.46
CA LEU A 204 -1.90 -23.22 -56.40
C LEU A 204 -1.05 -22.01 -56.85
N ARG A 205 -1.45 -20.83 -56.37
CA ARG A 205 -0.83 -19.56 -56.76
C ARG A 205 0.62 -19.48 -56.27
N SER A 206 1.51 -19.05 -57.16
CA SER A 206 2.96 -18.98 -56.91
C SER A 206 3.64 -17.78 -57.58
N ASP A 207 2.90 -17.03 -58.41
CA ASP A 207 3.38 -15.87 -59.14
C ASP A 207 3.31 -14.56 -58.35
N LEU A 208 4.38 -13.76 -58.43
CA LEU A 208 4.51 -12.46 -57.78
C LEU A 208 3.86 -11.34 -58.61
N VAL A 209 2.62 -11.59 -59.04
CA VAL A 209 1.74 -10.67 -59.75
C VAL A 209 0.57 -10.35 -58.83
N SER A 210 0.11 -9.10 -58.83
CA SER A 210 -1.15 -8.70 -58.19
C SER A 210 -2.23 -8.50 -59.27
N TYR A 211 -3.39 -9.15 -59.12
CA TYR A 211 -4.48 -9.10 -60.09
C TYR A 211 -5.53 -8.08 -59.65
N SER A 212 -5.68 -7.01 -60.42
CA SER A 212 -6.50 -5.84 -60.04
C SER A 212 -8.00 -6.12 -59.94
N SER A 213 -8.46 -7.28 -60.41
CA SER A 213 -9.83 -7.80 -60.28
C SER A 213 -10.11 -8.55 -58.98
N ARG A 214 -9.09 -8.98 -58.21
CA ARG A 214 -9.23 -9.87 -57.04
C ARG A 214 -8.42 -9.43 -55.81
N ASP A 215 -7.32 -8.72 -56.00
CA ASP A 215 -6.34 -8.41 -54.95
C ASP A 215 -6.31 -6.91 -54.60
N VAL A 216 -5.69 -6.59 -53.46
CA VAL A 216 -5.35 -5.20 -53.09
C VAL A 216 -3.84 -5.02 -53.09
N ALA A 217 -3.35 -4.07 -53.90
CA ALA A 217 -1.92 -3.78 -54.05
C ALA A 217 -1.61 -2.31 -53.74
N ILE A 218 -0.64 -2.07 -52.85
CA ILE A 218 -0.14 -0.75 -52.47
C ILE A 218 1.22 -0.53 -53.14
N GLN A 219 1.36 0.56 -53.88
CA GLN A 219 2.60 0.95 -54.55
C GLN A 219 3.12 2.27 -53.98
N LEU A 220 4.34 2.22 -53.41
CA LEU A 220 5.09 3.36 -52.90
C LEU A 220 6.26 3.62 -53.86
N SER A 221 6.24 4.76 -54.56
CA SER A 221 7.30 5.11 -55.52
C SER A 221 7.32 6.59 -55.88
N HIS A 222 8.47 7.13 -56.25
CA HIS A 222 8.53 8.42 -56.92
C HIS A 222 8.23 8.23 -58.43
N PRO A 223 7.27 8.98 -59.00
CA PRO A 223 6.99 8.89 -60.43
C PRO A 223 8.17 9.41 -61.25
N ALA A 224 8.46 8.76 -62.38
CA ALA A 224 9.56 9.10 -63.30
C ALA A 224 9.36 10.41 -64.11
N THR A 225 8.58 11.36 -63.58
CA THR A 225 8.29 12.64 -64.23
C THR A 225 9.47 13.61 -64.03
N GLY A 226 10.28 13.80 -65.07
CA GLY A 226 11.58 14.48 -65.04
C GLY A 226 11.59 15.99 -64.77
N ARG A 227 11.08 16.45 -63.61
CA ARG A 227 11.34 17.79 -63.06
C ARG A 227 11.59 17.72 -61.55
N GLY A 228 12.85 17.49 -61.20
CA GLY A 228 13.37 17.51 -59.82
C GLY A 228 14.01 16.20 -59.39
N TYR A 229 15.24 16.26 -58.88
CA TYR A 229 15.93 15.12 -58.27
C TYR A 229 15.15 14.63 -57.04
N ARG A 230 14.52 13.46 -57.13
CA ARG A 230 14.06 12.67 -55.96
C ARG A 230 14.81 11.34 -55.99
N LYS A 231 15.50 11.01 -54.90
CA LYS A 231 16.26 9.76 -54.79
C LYS A 231 15.30 8.57 -54.78
N PRO A 232 15.58 7.45 -55.48
CA PRO A 232 14.80 6.22 -55.33
C PRO A 232 14.87 5.71 -53.89
N ILE A 233 13.82 5.04 -53.41
CA ILE A 233 13.82 4.35 -52.11
C ILE A 233 14.93 3.29 -52.16
N THR A 234 15.96 3.42 -51.30
CA THR A 234 17.09 2.48 -51.28
C THR A 234 16.73 1.18 -50.55
N ALA A 235 17.52 0.13 -50.74
CA ALA A 235 17.38 -1.10 -49.99
C ALA A 235 17.56 -0.88 -48.47
N GLU A 236 18.48 0.01 -48.08
CA GLU A 236 18.71 0.42 -46.69
C GLU A 236 17.49 1.14 -46.10
N GLU A 237 16.88 2.09 -46.82
CA GLU A 237 15.66 2.75 -46.37
C GLU A 237 14.50 1.76 -46.20
N PHE A 238 14.36 0.81 -47.13
CA PHE A 238 13.35 -0.25 -47.03
C PHE A 238 13.57 -1.16 -45.81
N ARG A 239 14.80 -1.68 -45.62
CA ARG A 239 15.15 -2.48 -44.42
C ARG A 239 14.88 -1.72 -43.13
N ALA A 240 15.26 -0.43 -43.06
CA ALA A 240 15.01 0.41 -41.90
C ALA A 240 13.51 0.51 -41.56
N TRP A 241 12.62 0.49 -42.56
CA TRP A 241 11.17 0.46 -42.31
C TRP A 241 10.65 -0.90 -41.86
N THR A 242 11.28 -2.02 -42.25
CA THR A 242 10.85 -3.37 -41.81
C THR A 242 11.03 -3.62 -40.30
N THR A 243 11.91 -2.88 -39.64
CA THR A 243 12.21 -2.95 -38.17
C THR A 243 11.02 -2.65 -37.24
N VAL A 244 9.86 -2.28 -37.79
CA VAL A 244 8.60 -2.05 -37.06
C VAL A 244 7.78 -3.32 -36.80
N SER A 245 8.18 -4.45 -37.39
CA SER A 245 7.56 -5.77 -37.21
C SER A 245 8.62 -6.83 -36.89
N LEU A 246 8.35 -7.66 -35.89
CA LEU A 246 9.17 -8.82 -35.53
C LEU A 246 9.11 -9.88 -36.64
N ASP A 247 7.92 -10.09 -37.21
CA ASP A 247 7.68 -11.04 -38.32
C ASP A 247 8.57 -10.73 -39.54
N LEU A 248 8.79 -9.44 -39.82
CA LEU A 248 9.68 -9.00 -40.90
C LEU A 248 11.15 -8.95 -40.49
N SER A 249 11.44 -8.70 -39.21
CA SER A 249 12.81 -8.63 -38.69
C SER A 249 13.47 -10.01 -38.49
N ASN A 250 12.65 -11.08 -38.51
CA ASN A 250 13.04 -12.49 -38.48
C ASN A 250 14.08 -12.82 -37.38
N PRO A 251 13.66 -12.84 -36.09
CA PRO A 251 14.52 -13.29 -35.00
C PRO A 251 14.95 -14.74 -35.21
N ASP A 252 16.09 -15.10 -34.64
CA ASP A 252 16.64 -16.45 -34.70
C ASP A 252 15.69 -17.46 -34.00
N PRO A 253 15.16 -18.48 -34.70
CA PRO A 253 14.21 -19.44 -34.13
C PRO A 253 14.74 -20.17 -32.89
N ASP A 254 16.03 -20.54 -32.89
CA ASP A 254 16.67 -21.24 -31.78
C ASP A 254 16.88 -20.34 -30.54
N LYS A 255 16.62 -19.03 -30.70
CA LYS A 255 16.64 -18.01 -29.63
C LYS A 255 15.24 -17.48 -29.31
N MET A 256 14.16 -18.14 -29.73
CA MET A 256 12.78 -17.72 -29.51
C MET A 256 11.90 -18.85 -28.96
N ILE A 257 11.42 -18.69 -27.74
CA ILE A 257 10.46 -19.62 -27.13
C ILE A 257 9.06 -19.05 -27.30
N ARG A 258 8.21 -19.80 -28.01
CA ARG A 258 6.81 -19.44 -28.26
C ARG A 258 5.91 -20.05 -27.19
N THR A 259 5.10 -19.23 -26.52
CA THR A 259 4.12 -19.66 -25.53
C THR A 259 2.71 -19.28 -25.97
N GLN A 260 1.68 -19.84 -25.33
CA GLN A 260 0.29 -19.46 -25.62
C GLN A 260 0.00 -17.97 -25.35
N HIS A 261 0.72 -17.35 -24.41
CA HIS A 261 0.56 -15.95 -23.98
C HIS A 261 1.38 -14.94 -24.81
N GLY A 262 2.46 -15.40 -25.45
CA GLY A 262 3.39 -14.58 -26.23
C GLY A 262 4.74 -15.28 -26.43
N ASP A 263 5.66 -14.62 -27.13
CA ASP A 263 6.99 -15.15 -27.41
C ASP A 263 8.06 -14.45 -26.57
N LEU A 264 9.01 -15.22 -26.03
CA LEU A 264 10.21 -14.78 -25.32
C LEU A 264 11.42 -14.95 -26.22
N VAL A 265 12.13 -13.85 -26.51
CA VAL A 265 13.23 -13.80 -27.47
C VAL A 265 14.54 -13.41 -26.78
N PHE A 266 15.52 -14.31 -26.86
CA PHE A 266 16.88 -14.20 -26.30
C PHE A 266 17.91 -13.66 -27.32
N ASP A 267 17.48 -13.29 -28.52
CA ASP A 267 18.32 -12.69 -29.55
C ASP A 267 18.66 -11.24 -29.16
N GLU A 268 19.92 -10.99 -28.80
CA GLU A 268 20.44 -9.70 -28.31
C GLU A 268 20.11 -8.51 -29.22
N ARG A 269 19.93 -8.73 -30.52
CA ARG A 269 19.50 -7.71 -31.50
C ARG A 269 18.15 -7.08 -31.16
N PHE A 270 17.35 -7.78 -30.35
CA PHE A 270 16.01 -7.39 -29.92
C PHE A 270 15.91 -7.03 -28.43
N ALA A 271 16.98 -7.16 -27.64
CA ALA A 271 16.98 -6.91 -26.19
C ALA A 271 16.34 -5.55 -25.83
N GLY A 272 15.53 -5.55 -24.76
CA GLY A 272 14.80 -4.36 -24.29
C GLY A 272 13.64 -3.89 -25.19
N GLN A 273 13.21 -4.67 -26.18
CA GLN A 273 12.14 -4.30 -27.11
C GLN A 273 10.85 -5.09 -26.85
N ILE A 274 9.72 -4.38 -26.92
CA ILE A 274 8.38 -4.96 -26.80
C ILE A 274 7.67 -4.96 -28.15
N TYR A 275 7.00 -6.06 -28.45
CA TYR A 275 6.10 -6.22 -29.59
C TYR A 275 4.71 -6.66 -29.09
N LEU A 276 3.66 -6.27 -29.81
CA LEU A 276 2.30 -6.77 -29.63
C LEU A 276 1.81 -7.33 -30.97
N LYS A 277 1.43 -8.60 -31.00
CA LYS A 277 0.98 -9.32 -32.21
C LYS A 277 1.99 -9.23 -33.38
N GLY A 278 3.27 -9.10 -33.07
CA GLY A 278 4.38 -8.92 -34.03
C GLY A 278 4.74 -7.46 -34.36
N PHE A 279 4.07 -6.44 -33.79
CA PHE A 279 4.34 -5.02 -34.08
C PHE A 279 5.02 -4.28 -32.93
N LYS A 280 6.06 -3.49 -33.25
CA LYS A 280 6.92 -2.82 -32.28
C LYS A 280 6.20 -1.70 -31.53
N VAL A 281 6.30 -1.72 -30.21
CA VAL A 281 5.76 -0.70 -29.28
C VAL A 281 6.77 0.45 -29.14
N SER A 282 6.30 1.70 -29.09
CA SER A 282 7.17 2.88 -29.25
C SER A 282 7.88 3.38 -27.98
N ALA A 283 7.39 3.07 -26.78
CA ALA A 283 8.01 3.50 -25.51
C ALA A 283 8.13 2.35 -24.49
N PRO A 284 9.08 1.40 -24.68
CA PRO A 284 9.14 0.14 -23.93
C PRO A 284 9.72 0.23 -22.50
N THR A 285 10.15 1.41 -22.02
CA THR A 285 10.62 1.57 -20.64
C THR A 285 9.48 1.88 -19.68
N LEU A 286 9.58 1.42 -18.43
CA LEU A 286 8.66 1.77 -17.35
C LEU A 286 9.42 2.55 -16.26
N GLY A 287 9.22 3.87 -16.22
CA GLY A 287 10.04 4.76 -15.42
C GLY A 287 11.51 4.73 -15.87
N SER A 288 12.43 4.48 -14.93
CA SER A 288 13.85 4.26 -15.17
C SER A 288 14.21 2.85 -15.63
N LYS A 289 13.31 1.86 -15.45
CA LYS A 289 13.63 0.45 -15.66
C LYS A 289 13.49 0.02 -17.13
N SER A 290 14.34 -0.93 -17.52
CA SER A 290 14.39 -1.55 -18.84
C SER A 290 14.08 -3.05 -18.78
N TYR A 291 13.49 -3.59 -19.83
CA TYR A 291 13.46 -5.03 -20.07
C TYR A 291 14.86 -5.55 -20.45
N ARG A 292 15.21 -6.77 -20.05
CA ARG A 292 16.44 -7.45 -20.50
C ARG A 292 16.17 -8.22 -21.78
N PHE A 293 15.14 -9.06 -21.79
CA PHE A 293 14.80 -9.85 -22.98
C PHE A 293 13.83 -9.10 -23.90
N CYS A 294 13.53 -9.71 -25.05
CA CYS A 294 12.52 -9.23 -25.98
C CYS A 294 11.22 -10.03 -25.80
N TYR A 295 10.09 -9.34 -25.83
CA TYR A 295 8.77 -9.91 -25.58
C TYR A 295 7.80 -9.58 -26.71
N ASN A 296 7.12 -10.58 -27.26
CA ASN A 296 6.03 -10.41 -28.22
C ASN A 296 4.71 -10.89 -27.60
N PHE A 297 3.91 -9.98 -27.07
CA PHE A 297 2.63 -10.31 -26.46
C PHE A 297 1.62 -10.77 -27.52
N ALA A 298 0.94 -11.90 -27.30
CA ALA A 298 -0.10 -12.39 -28.20
C ALA A 298 -1.42 -11.61 -28.05
N THR A 299 -1.69 -11.13 -26.84
CA THR A 299 -2.91 -10.39 -26.47
C THR A 299 -2.57 -9.06 -25.80
N GLY A 300 -3.46 -8.08 -25.91
CA GLY A 300 -3.25 -6.74 -25.36
C GLY A 300 -3.93 -5.64 -26.18
N LYS A 301 -4.02 -4.45 -25.60
CA LYS A 301 -4.56 -3.24 -26.24
C LYS A 301 -3.59 -2.08 -26.02
N LEU A 302 -3.30 -1.33 -27.08
CA LEU A 302 -2.46 -0.11 -27.03
C LEU A 302 -3.34 1.14 -26.97
N GLY A 303 -2.79 2.22 -26.42
CA GLY A 303 -3.39 3.56 -26.60
C GLY A 303 -3.36 4.02 -28.07
N ARG A 304 -4.12 5.08 -28.40
CA ARG A 304 -4.24 5.62 -29.78
C ARG A 304 -2.87 5.89 -30.42
N ASP A 305 -1.92 6.40 -29.65
CA ASP A 305 -0.58 6.78 -30.08
C ASP A 305 0.40 5.59 -30.16
N ARG A 306 -0.02 4.40 -29.69
CA ARG A 306 0.69 3.11 -29.77
C ARG A 306 2.02 3.07 -28.99
N GLU A 307 2.18 3.94 -28.00
CA GLU A 307 3.41 4.07 -27.22
C GLU A 307 3.54 3.01 -26.10
N ARG A 308 2.43 2.62 -25.46
CA ARG A 308 2.36 1.60 -24.40
C ARG A 308 1.03 0.83 -24.43
N MET A 309 0.97 -0.30 -23.73
CA MET A 309 -0.29 -1.00 -23.44
C MET A 309 -1.13 -0.25 -22.40
N THR A 310 -2.45 -0.42 -22.45
CA THR A 310 -3.40 0.35 -21.61
C THR A 310 -3.59 -0.20 -20.19
N SER A 311 -2.86 -1.24 -19.77
CA SER A 311 -3.05 -1.89 -18.48
C SER A 311 -1.78 -2.60 -18.01
N HIS A 312 -1.00 -1.96 -17.15
CA HIS A 312 0.23 -2.51 -16.58
C HIS A 312 -0.01 -3.78 -15.74
N ASP A 313 -1.15 -3.88 -15.06
CA ASP A 313 -1.50 -5.08 -14.28
C ASP A 313 -1.57 -6.34 -15.16
N LYS A 314 -2.06 -6.21 -16.41
CA LYS A 314 -2.17 -7.30 -17.41
C LYS A 314 -0.89 -7.50 -18.22
N GLU A 315 -0.12 -6.44 -18.42
CA GLU A 315 1.23 -6.51 -19.01
C GLU A 315 2.13 -7.43 -18.19
N ALA A 316 2.22 -7.21 -16.88
CA ALA A 316 3.06 -7.99 -15.99
C ALA A 316 2.49 -9.41 -15.68
N GLU A 317 1.17 -9.58 -15.69
CA GLU A 317 0.52 -10.90 -15.64
C GLU A 317 0.87 -11.73 -16.89
N THR A 318 0.75 -11.15 -18.09
CA THR A 318 1.11 -11.85 -19.33
C THR A 318 2.60 -12.19 -19.38
N LEU A 319 3.45 -11.29 -18.86
CA LEU A 319 4.90 -11.48 -18.72
C LEU A 319 5.25 -12.69 -17.82
N ALA A 320 4.60 -12.78 -16.65
CA ALA A 320 4.77 -13.92 -15.74
C ALA A 320 4.31 -15.24 -16.38
N ASN A 321 3.17 -15.23 -17.09
CA ASN A 321 2.63 -16.41 -17.76
C ASN A 321 3.50 -16.89 -18.94
N ILE A 322 4.17 -15.97 -19.65
CA ILE A 322 5.20 -16.31 -20.66
C ILE A 322 6.38 -17.02 -19.98
N TRP A 323 6.91 -16.47 -18.88
CA TRP A 323 8.04 -17.07 -18.15
C TRP A 323 7.69 -18.44 -17.56
N GLU A 324 6.50 -18.58 -16.97
CA GLU A 324 6.03 -19.86 -16.43
C GLU A 324 5.91 -20.92 -17.52
N THR A 325 5.30 -20.58 -18.67
CA THR A 325 5.17 -21.52 -19.79
C THR A 325 6.53 -21.88 -20.39
N ALA A 326 7.46 -20.91 -20.51
CA ALA A 326 8.81 -21.15 -21.00
C ALA A 326 9.61 -22.07 -20.05
N VAL A 327 9.54 -21.82 -18.73
CA VAL A 327 10.18 -22.63 -17.69
C VAL A 327 9.47 -23.98 -17.48
N ALA A 328 8.23 -24.15 -17.93
CA ALA A 328 7.53 -25.43 -17.95
C ALA A 328 8.12 -26.41 -18.98
N GLY A 329 8.55 -25.89 -20.14
CA GLY A 329 9.22 -26.67 -21.20
C GLY A 329 10.65 -27.08 -20.82
N ASP A 330 11.12 -28.19 -21.39
CA ASP A 330 12.50 -28.64 -21.22
C ASP A 330 13.43 -27.87 -22.18
N HIS A 331 13.85 -26.70 -21.70
CA HIS A 331 14.57 -25.69 -22.49
C HIS A 331 15.91 -25.30 -21.83
N GLY A 332 16.52 -26.24 -21.11
CA GLY A 332 17.82 -26.06 -20.45
C GLY A 332 17.79 -25.03 -19.32
N ASN A 333 18.82 -24.17 -19.25
CA ASN A 333 19.11 -23.30 -18.10
C ASN A 333 18.14 -22.09 -17.93
N LEU A 334 16.87 -22.20 -18.32
CA LEU A 334 15.90 -21.12 -18.12
C LEU A 334 15.60 -20.82 -16.66
N VAL A 335 15.56 -21.84 -15.79
CA VAL A 335 15.34 -21.62 -14.34
C VAL A 335 16.48 -20.78 -13.76
N GLN A 336 17.73 -21.07 -14.16
CA GLN A 336 18.90 -20.28 -13.80
C GLN A 336 18.74 -18.83 -14.29
N ARG A 337 18.47 -18.61 -15.60
CA ARG A 337 18.31 -17.27 -16.17
C ARG A 337 17.19 -16.46 -15.51
N TYR A 338 16.08 -17.11 -15.17
CA TYR A 338 14.97 -16.47 -14.48
C TYR A 338 15.34 -16.10 -13.03
N VAL A 339 16.11 -16.94 -12.32
CA VAL A 339 16.66 -16.62 -11.00
C VAL A 339 17.70 -15.49 -11.06
N GLU A 340 18.54 -15.45 -12.08
CA GLU A 340 19.55 -14.40 -12.29
C GLU A 340 18.92 -13.01 -12.40
N LEU A 341 17.78 -12.87 -13.08
CA LEU A 341 17.02 -11.61 -13.18
C LEU A 341 16.64 -10.99 -11.82
N PHE A 342 16.42 -11.79 -10.77
CA PHE A 342 16.12 -11.27 -9.43
C PHE A 342 17.31 -10.55 -8.76
N SER A 343 18.50 -10.62 -9.36
CA SER A 343 19.68 -9.84 -8.96
C SER A 343 19.80 -8.52 -9.73
N GLU A 344 18.88 -8.21 -10.65
CA GLU A 344 18.94 -7.06 -11.54
C GLU A 344 17.73 -6.11 -11.39
N ASP A 345 17.96 -4.80 -11.54
CA ASP A 345 16.88 -3.81 -11.57
C ASP A 345 16.19 -3.75 -12.95
N CYS A 346 15.40 -4.78 -13.24
CA CYS A 346 14.75 -5.01 -14.53
C CYS A 346 13.21 -4.94 -14.44
N VAL A 347 12.54 -4.86 -15.61
CA VAL A 347 11.07 -4.94 -15.71
C VAL A 347 10.59 -6.41 -15.80
N ASP A 348 11.48 -7.32 -16.19
CA ASP A 348 11.23 -8.74 -16.46
C ASP A 348 10.64 -9.50 -15.24
N ILE A 349 10.84 -8.97 -14.02
CA ILE A 349 10.35 -9.50 -12.73
C ILE A 349 9.27 -8.64 -12.04
N ILE A 350 8.74 -7.60 -12.69
CA ILE A 350 7.97 -6.51 -12.02
C ILE A 350 6.63 -6.92 -11.39
N SER A 351 6.14 -8.14 -11.65
CA SER A 351 5.07 -8.76 -10.86
C SER A 351 5.35 -10.24 -10.58
N ALA A 352 6.58 -10.58 -10.21
CA ALA A 352 6.97 -11.95 -9.88
C ALA A 352 6.15 -12.57 -8.73
N GLU A 353 5.53 -11.76 -7.86
CA GLU A 353 4.57 -12.21 -6.85
C GLU A 353 3.29 -12.82 -7.43
N LYS A 354 2.96 -12.56 -8.70
CA LYS A 354 1.83 -13.17 -9.42
C LYS A 354 2.14 -14.57 -9.97
N ALA A 355 3.41 -14.99 -10.01
CA ALA A 355 3.81 -16.32 -10.51
C ALA A 355 3.15 -17.48 -9.70
N SER A 356 2.92 -18.62 -10.35
CA SER A 356 2.20 -19.74 -9.71
C SER A 356 3.06 -20.58 -8.74
N ARG A 357 2.38 -21.45 -8.00
CA ARG A 357 2.99 -22.49 -7.16
C ARG A 357 3.87 -23.47 -7.95
N ILE A 358 3.62 -23.65 -9.25
CA ILE A 358 4.40 -24.55 -10.11
C ILE A 358 5.76 -23.94 -10.42
N LEU A 359 5.80 -22.66 -10.83
CA LEU A 359 7.06 -21.96 -11.10
C LEU A 359 7.91 -21.84 -9.82
N ALA A 360 7.29 -21.47 -8.69
CA ALA A 360 7.99 -21.40 -7.40
C ALA A 360 8.58 -22.75 -6.96
N ARG A 361 7.86 -23.87 -7.17
CA ARG A 361 8.36 -25.23 -6.89
C ARG A 361 9.52 -25.63 -7.82
N ARG A 362 9.47 -25.30 -9.12
CA ARG A 362 10.58 -25.55 -10.07
C ARG A 362 11.84 -24.78 -9.65
N ILE A 363 11.71 -23.49 -9.33
CA ILE A 363 12.80 -22.66 -8.79
C ILE A 363 13.39 -23.28 -7.51
N TRP A 364 12.54 -23.70 -6.57
CA TRP A 364 13.01 -24.28 -5.30
C TRP A 364 13.75 -25.62 -5.46
N THR A 365 13.26 -26.49 -6.34
CA THR A 365 13.94 -27.74 -6.66
C THR A 365 15.29 -27.47 -7.33
N TRP A 366 15.35 -26.55 -8.31
CA TRP A 366 16.62 -26.14 -8.92
C TRP A 366 17.63 -25.66 -7.87
N LEU A 367 17.27 -24.67 -7.04
CA LEU A 367 18.12 -24.15 -5.96
C LEU A 367 18.68 -25.26 -5.07
N ARG A 368 17.82 -26.15 -4.55
CA ARG A 368 18.25 -27.28 -3.70
C ARG A 368 19.16 -28.27 -4.42
N THR A 369 18.92 -28.56 -5.70
CA THR A 369 19.79 -29.46 -6.49
C THR A 369 21.13 -28.83 -6.85
N SER A 370 21.17 -27.52 -7.12
CA SER A 370 22.40 -26.81 -7.49
C SER A 370 23.36 -26.65 -6.31
N GLN A 371 22.87 -26.54 -5.07
CA GLN A 371 23.72 -26.43 -3.87
C GLN A 371 23.13 -27.20 -2.66
N PRO A 372 23.26 -28.54 -2.58
CA PRO A 372 22.63 -29.35 -1.53
C PRO A 372 23.05 -28.99 -0.08
N GLY A 373 24.29 -28.53 0.10
CA GLY A 373 24.84 -28.07 1.38
C GLY A 373 24.40 -26.66 1.81
N ALA A 374 23.69 -25.93 0.96
CA ALA A 374 23.24 -24.58 1.28
C ALA A 374 22.00 -24.56 2.18
N PHE A 375 21.90 -23.53 3.02
CA PHE A 375 20.63 -23.04 3.54
C PHE A 375 20.35 -21.66 2.93
N TYR A 376 19.24 -21.55 2.21
CA TYR A 376 18.82 -20.31 1.58
C TYR A 376 18.07 -19.44 2.59
N TYR A 377 18.45 -18.16 2.65
CA TYR A 377 17.81 -17.15 3.49
C TYR A 377 17.69 -15.83 2.73
N SER A 378 17.03 -14.83 3.30
CA SER A 378 17.01 -13.47 2.74
C SER A 378 16.96 -12.43 3.86
N GLU A 379 17.12 -11.17 3.49
CA GLU A 379 16.78 -10.02 4.33
C GLU A 379 15.26 -9.86 4.32
N GLY A 380 14.60 -10.71 5.12
CA GLY A 380 13.21 -10.51 5.52
C GLY A 380 13.03 -9.11 6.08
N SER A 381 11.96 -8.37 5.75
CA SER A 381 10.56 -8.68 6.07
C SER A 381 10.30 -8.61 7.58
N ASP A 382 11.00 -9.41 8.38
CA ASP A 382 11.09 -9.22 9.82
C ASP A 382 12.22 -8.24 10.16
N SER A 383 11.87 -6.97 10.35
CA SER A 383 12.82 -5.89 10.61
C SER A 383 13.38 -5.90 12.04
N ARG A 384 13.90 -7.06 12.49
CA ARG A 384 14.36 -7.31 13.86
C ARG A 384 15.63 -8.18 14.00
N HIS A 385 16.23 -8.68 12.92
CA HIS A 385 17.47 -9.46 13.00
C HIS A 385 18.49 -9.08 11.91
N ASP A 386 19.74 -8.90 12.34
CA ASP A 386 20.89 -8.70 11.47
C ASP A 386 21.15 -9.93 10.59
N GLY A 387 21.73 -9.72 9.41
CA GLY A 387 22.30 -10.78 8.58
C GLY A 387 23.31 -11.62 9.36
N GLY A 388 24.08 -11.01 10.27
CA GLY A 388 24.94 -11.71 11.21
C GLY A 388 24.21 -12.71 12.11
N HIS A 389 23.05 -12.37 12.69
CA HIS A 389 22.26 -13.30 13.51
C HIS A 389 21.66 -14.43 12.66
N GLN A 390 21.14 -14.15 11.47
CA GLN A 390 20.65 -15.19 10.56
C GLN A 390 21.76 -16.15 10.11
N VAL A 391 22.93 -15.63 9.76
CA VAL A 391 24.13 -16.42 9.44
C VAL A 391 24.60 -17.23 10.65
N GLY A 392 24.59 -16.64 11.84
CA GLY A 392 24.89 -17.31 13.10
C GLY A 392 23.97 -18.50 13.37
N ILE A 393 22.65 -18.36 13.16
CA ILE A 393 21.71 -19.49 13.23
C ILE A 393 22.07 -20.56 12.20
N ILE A 394 22.32 -20.19 10.95
CA ILE A 394 22.59 -21.15 9.87
C ILE A 394 23.87 -21.97 10.13
N LEU A 395 24.93 -21.32 10.63
CA LEU A 395 26.20 -21.97 10.94
C LEU A 395 26.16 -22.74 12.26
N ASN A 396 25.68 -22.11 13.33
CA ASN A 396 25.78 -22.65 14.70
C ASN A 396 24.65 -23.63 15.03
N ASP A 397 23.42 -23.37 14.57
CA ASP A 397 22.24 -24.17 14.91
C ASP A 397 21.83 -25.15 13.78
N ILE A 398 21.89 -24.73 12.51
CA ILE A 398 21.41 -25.53 11.34
C ILE A 398 22.56 -26.32 10.68
N LYS A 399 23.83 -25.98 10.95
CA LYS A 399 25.04 -26.61 10.40
C LYS A 399 25.09 -26.65 8.86
N LYS A 400 24.67 -25.57 8.18
CA LYS A 400 24.68 -25.45 6.70
C LYS A 400 25.43 -24.22 6.20
N GLN A 401 25.71 -24.15 4.90
CA GLN A 401 26.33 -22.95 4.30
C GLN A 401 25.26 -21.87 4.01
N PRO A 402 25.39 -20.64 4.53
CA PRO A 402 24.40 -19.58 4.31
C PRO A 402 24.46 -19.04 2.87
N ARG A 403 23.33 -19.00 2.18
CA ARG A 403 23.17 -18.38 0.85
C ARG A 403 22.03 -17.36 0.85
N LYS A 404 22.37 -16.09 0.64
CA LYS A 404 21.41 -14.98 0.52
C LYS A 404 20.68 -15.04 -0.84
N LEU A 405 19.36 -14.95 -0.81
CA LEU A 405 18.49 -14.76 -1.98
C LEU A 405 17.94 -13.32 -2.01
N ALA A 406 17.63 -12.85 -3.21
CA ALA A 406 16.93 -11.58 -3.42
C ALA A 406 15.53 -11.58 -2.77
N LYS A 407 15.10 -10.40 -2.29
CA LYS A 407 13.89 -10.21 -1.47
C LYS A 407 12.61 -10.67 -2.16
N GLU A 408 12.48 -10.40 -3.46
CA GLU A 408 11.29 -10.78 -4.24
C GLU A 408 11.26 -12.28 -4.56
N LEU A 409 12.42 -12.89 -4.82
CA LEU A 409 12.55 -14.34 -4.98
C LEU A 409 12.21 -15.08 -3.68
N TRP A 410 12.64 -14.53 -2.54
CA TRP A 410 12.30 -15.05 -1.21
C TRP A 410 10.80 -14.99 -0.94
N ARG A 411 10.13 -13.85 -1.21
CA ARG A 411 8.68 -13.72 -1.11
C ARG A 411 7.93 -14.76 -1.94
N LEU A 412 8.35 -14.98 -3.19
CA LEU A 412 7.74 -16.00 -4.07
C LEU A 412 7.89 -17.43 -3.51
N LEU A 413 9.03 -17.75 -2.89
CA LEU A 413 9.28 -19.06 -2.28
C LEU A 413 8.52 -19.27 -0.97
N VAL A 414 8.41 -18.24 -0.12
CA VAL A 414 7.67 -18.30 1.16
C VAL A 414 6.16 -18.34 0.91
N LYS A 415 5.64 -17.61 -0.08
CA LYS A 415 4.20 -17.59 -0.49
C LYS A 415 3.59 -18.97 -0.72
N TYR A 416 4.41 -19.97 -1.04
CA TYR A 416 3.99 -21.32 -1.43
C TYR A 416 4.63 -22.44 -0.61
N ASP A 417 5.10 -22.12 0.60
CA ASP A 417 5.68 -23.05 1.58
C ASP A 417 6.98 -23.73 1.13
N CYS A 418 7.66 -23.21 0.11
CA CYS A 418 8.90 -23.79 -0.39
C CYS A 418 10.07 -23.53 0.58
N ALA A 419 10.21 -22.30 1.09
CA ALA A 419 11.31 -21.88 1.95
C ALA A 419 10.83 -21.50 3.36
N ARG A 420 11.72 -21.67 4.36
CA ARG A 420 11.51 -21.26 5.76
C ARG A 420 12.65 -20.35 6.22
N THR A 421 12.38 -19.41 7.13
CA THR A 421 13.45 -18.60 7.74
C THR A 421 14.39 -19.48 8.59
N PRO A 422 15.63 -19.02 8.85
CA PRO A 422 16.53 -19.72 9.78
C PRO A 422 15.90 -19.94 11.16
N GLN A 423 15.11 -18.98 11.65
CA GLN A 423 14.41 -19.11 12.93
C GLN A 423 13.30 -20.18 12.90
N GLN A 424 12.51 -20.24 11.83
CA GLN A 424 11.48 -21.29 11.65
C GLN A 424 12.12 -22.68 11.57
N GLU A 425 13.22 -22.84 10.82
CA GLU A 425 13.90 -24.15 10.73
C GLU A 425 14.62 -24.51 12.04
N ARG A 426 15.21 -23.54 12.75
CA ARG A 426 15.78 -23.75 14.10
C ARG A 426 14.72 -24.23 15.10
N ILE A 427 13.55 -23.59 15.11
CA ILE A 427 12.39 -24.02 15.92
C ILE A 427 11.94 -25.43 15.52
N ARG A 428 11.89 -25.73 14.21
CA ARG A 428 11.51 -27.06 13.72
C ARG A 428 12.48 -28.14 14.21
N LEU A 429 13.79 -27.92 14.07
CA LEU A 429 14.84 -28.86 14.50
C LEU A 429 14.80 -29.11 16.02
N PHE A 430 14.57 -28.06 16.82
CA PHE A 430 14.41 -28.18 18.27
C PHE A 430 13.15 -28.97 18.65
N SER A 431 12.01 -28.65 18.04
CA SER A 431 10.71 -29.28 18.35
C SER A 431 10.58 -30.71 17.82
N SER A 432 11.31 -31.05 16.74
CA SER A 432 11.47 -32.42 16.24
C SER A 432 12.69 -33.16 16.82
N SER A 433 13.30 -32.64 17.89
CA SER A 433 14.41 -33.30 18.59
C SER A 433 13.92 -34.48 19.43
N GLN A 434 14.79 -35.45 19.75
CA GLN A 434 14.38 -36.64 20.50
C GLN A 434 13.85 -36.27 21.89
N PRO A 435 12.68 -36.82 22.31
CA PRO A 435 12.16 -36.62 23.66
C PRO A 435 13.01 -37.34 24.70
N VAL A 436 13.25 -36.68 25.83
CA VAL A 436 14.00 -37.22 26.96
C VAL A 436 13.03 -37.62 28.08
N GLY A 437 12.92 -38.92 28.34
CA GLY A 437 11.89 -39.49 29.24
C GLY A 437 12.09 -39.19 30.73
N ASN A 438 13.33 -38.98 31.18
CA ASN A 438 13.67 -38.57 32.54
C ASN A 438 14.59 -37.35 32.49
N VAL A 439 14.32 -36.33 33.31
CA VAL A 439 15.19 -35.16 33.39
C VAL A 439 16.33 -35.45 34.36
N ASP A 440 17.55 -35.55 33.86
CA ASP A 440 18.72 -35.89 34.66
C ASP A 440 19.20 -34.74 35.55
N GLY A 441 19.67 -35.08 36.75
CA GLY A 441 20.27 -34.15 37.69
C GLY A 441 19.26 -33.32 38.51
N TYR A 442 19.68 -32.92 39.71
CA TYR A 442 18.85 -32.17 40.66
C TYR A 442 18.32 -30.85 40.10
N PHE A 443 19.08 -30.17 39.24
CA PHE A 443 18.67 -28.92 38.61
C PHE A 443 17.44 -29.13 37.70
N GLY A 444 17.55 -30.01 36.70
CA GLY A 444 16.46 -30.28 35.76
C GLY A 444 15.21 -30.86 36.45
N LEU A 445 15.39 -31.74 37.44
CA LEU A 445 14.28 -32.23 38.27
C LEU A 445 13.58 -31.11 39.04
N ASN A 446 14.32 -30.16 39.60
CA ASN A 446 13.72 -29.04 40.32
C ASN A 446 13.05 -28.03 39.38
N ILE A 447 13.62 -27.74 38.20
CA ILE A 447 12.94 -26.94 37.17
C ILE A 447 11.64 -27.63 36.70
N SER A 448 11.67 -28.95 36.46
CA SER A 448 10.46 -29.72 36.11
C SER A 448 9.39 -29.66 37.21
N ARG A 449 9.78 -29.73 38.49
CA ARG A 449 8.88 -29.57 39.64
C ARG A 449 8.30 -28.16 39.74
N VAL A 450 9.13 -27.12 39.63
CA VAL A 450 8.69 -25.72 39.71
C VAL A 450 7.70 -25.43 38.58
N LEU A 451 8.05 -25.73 37.33
CA LEU A 451 7.14 -25.50 36.20
C LEU A 451 5.84 -26.31 36.33
N LYS A 452 5.89 -27.60 36.69
CA LYS A 452 4.66 -28.39 36.92
C LYS A 452 3.81 -27.85 38.07
N SER A 453 4.42 -27.28 39.10
CA SER A 453 3.68 -26.65 40.21
C SER A 453 3.01 -25.36 39.73
N VAL A 454 3.75 -24.48 39.05
CA VAL A 454 3.23 -23.23 38.48
C VAL A 454 2.10 -23.48 37.47
N LEU A 455 2.28 -24.41 36.53
CA LEU A 455 1.27 -24.79 35.54
C LEU A 455 0.06 -25.52 36.17
N ALA A 456 0.19 -26.10 37.36
CA ALA A 456 -0.92 -26.70 38.10
C ALA A 456 -1.62 -25.73 39.08
N MET A 457 -1.04 -24.54 39.33
CA MET A 457 -1.67 -23.50 40.15
C MET A 457 -2.77 -22.74 39.38
N ASP A 458 -2.71 -22.68 38.04
CA ASP A 458 -3.81 -22.21 37.19
C ASP A 458 -4.40 -23.37 36.37
N THR A 459 -5.69 -23.62 36.55
CA THR A 459 -6.44 -24.63 35.77
C THR A 459 -6.36 -24.40 34.27
N ALA A 460 -6.24 -23.16 33.79
CA ALA A 460 -6.11 -22.83 32.38
C ALA A 460 -4.72 -23.12 31.79
N LEU A 461 -3.72 -23.36 32.65
CA LEU A 461 -2.37 -23.78 32.29
C LEU A 461 -2.14 -25.28 32.49
N SER A 462 -3.00 -25.95 33.26
CA SER A 462 -2.90 -27.39 33.59
C SER A 462 -2.88 -28.33 32.38
N GLY A 463 -3.39 -27.88 31.22
CA GLY A 463 -3.34 -28.62 29.96
C GLY A 463 -1.99 -28.56 29.22
N ILE A 464 -1.04 -27.73 29.65
CA ILE A 464 0.26 -27.56 28.98
C ILE A 464 1.15 -28.78 29.22
N GLN A 465 1.52 -29.48 28.14
CA GLN A 465 2.39 -30.65 28.20
C GLN A 465 3.87 -30.25 28.15
N LEU A 466 4.57 -30.32 29.29
CA LEU A 466 6.03 -30.17 29.32
C LEU A 466 6.73 -31.39 28.70
N GLN A 467 7.45 -31.17 27.60
CA GLN A 467 8.22 -32.19 26.89
C GLN A 467 9.71 -31.82 26.89
N PHE A 468 10.53 -32.58 27.61
CA PHE A 468 11.98 -32.38 27.58
C PHE A 468 12.56 -33.00 26.30
N VAL A 469 13.52 -32.32 25.68
CA VAL A 469 14.18 -32.72 24.42
C VAL A 469 15.69 -32.50 24.50
N GLN A 470 16.44 -33.26 23.68
CA GLN A 470 17.90 -33.12 23.59
C GLN A 470 18.34 -31.76 23.01
N GLY A 471 17.51 -31.15 22.15
CA GLY A 471 17.71 -29.81 21.59
C GLY A 471 18.48 -29.75 20.26
N ALA A 472 18.89 -30.91 19.72
CA ALA A 472 19.42 -31.11 18.36
C ALA A 472 20.44 -30.03 17.88
N ASP A 473 21.57 -29.91 18.59
CA ASP A 473 22.67 -28.96 18.33
C ASP A 473 22.33 -27.46 18.30
N THR A 474 21.04 -27.09 18.34
CA THR A 474 20.61 -25.70 18.41
C THR A 474 21.03 -25.05 19.74
N THR A 475 20.82 -23.74 19.83
CA THR A 475 20.93 -22.88 21.02
C THR A 475 19.58 -22.57 21.67
N ILE A 476 18.46 -23.15 21.23
CA ILE A 476 17.14 -22.92 21.86
C ILE A 476 17.05 -23.73 23.16
N ASP A 477 16.72 -23.09 24.28
CA ASP A 477 16.48 -23.81 25.55
C ASP A 477 14.98 -24.03 25.83
N LEU A 478 14.10 -23.28 25.16
CA LEU A 478 12.66 -23.32 25.33
C LEU A 478 11.91 -23.00 24.03
N HIS A 479 10.85 -23.75 23.71
CA HIS A 479 9.88 -23.41 22.67
C HIS A 479 8.46 -23.81 23.09
N PHE A 480 7.44 -23.05 22.68
CA PHE A 480 6.04 -23.37 22.88
C PHE A 480 5.37 -23.59 21.53
N ASP A 481 4.86 -24.79 21.32
CA ASP A 481 3.97 -25.10 20.19
C ASP A 481 2.52 -25.14 20.72
N PRO A 482 1.73 -24.08 20.51
CA PRO A 482 0.34 -24.08 20.91
C PRO A 482 -0.52 -24.99 20.00
N LYS A 483 -0.09 -25.28 18.76
CA LYS A 483 -0.82 -26.10 17.78
C LYS A 483 -0.74 -27.59 18.14
N SER A 484 0.42 -28.09 18.58
CA SER A 484 0.63 -29.49 19.00
C SER A 484 0.04 -29.82 20.39
N GLY A 485 -1.15 -29.33 20.70
CA GLY A 485 -1.83 -29.56 21.99
C GLY A 485 -1.16 -28.81 23.15
N ALA A 486 -0.78 -27.55 22.94
CA ALA A 486 -0.13 -26.70 23.94
C ALA A 486 1.13 -27.34 24.58
N ARG A 487 2.08 -27.77 23.74
CA ARG A 487 3.34 -28.38 24.19
C ARG A 487 4.43 -27.35 24.45
N GLU A 488 5.12 -27.52 25.56
CA GLU A 488 6.30 -26.74 25.92
C GLU A 488 7.53 -27.63 25.87
N TYR A 489 8.34 -27.41 24.83
CA TYR A 489 9.59 -28.09 24.56
C TYR A 489 10.70 -27.43 25.36
N ILE A 490 11.36 -28.18 26.25
CA ILE A 490 12.43 -27.70 27.14
C ILE A 490 13.72 -28.49 26.84
N ARG A 491 14.89 -27.84 26.75
CA ARG A 491 16.16 -28.57 26.69
C ARG A 491 16.37 -29.39 27.98
N GLN A 492 16.88 -30.62 27.85
CA GLN A 492 17.27 -31.49 28.98
C GLN A 492 18.12 -30.78 30.05
N THR A 493 19.03 -29.90 29.61
CA THR A 493 19.91 -29.07 30.43
C THR A 493 19.78 -27.58 30.07
N PRO A 494 18.79 -26.84 30.63
CA PRO A 494 18.66 -25.40 30.42
C PRO A 494 19.85 -24.65 31.01
N ARG A 495 20.34 -23.59 30.35
CA ARG A 495 21.59 -22.93 30.75
C ARG A 495 21.48 -22.02 31.98
N GLY A 496 20.26 -21.63 32.36
CA GLY A 496 19.93 -21.09 33.67
C GLY A 496 18.47 -20.60 33.73
N VAL A 497 17.92 -20.45 34.93
CA VAL A 497 16.51 -20.03 35.14
C VAL A 497 16.42 -19.08 36.34
N GLN A 498 15.69 -17.98 36.19
CA GLN A 498 15.36 -17.01 37.23
C GLN A 498 13.85 -16.77 37.20
N VAL A 499 13.15 -17.06 38.30
CA VAL A 499 11.72 -16.77 38.45
C VAL A 499 11.54 -15.45 39.19
N SER A 500 10.66 -14.59 38.67
CA SER A 500 10.29 -13.30 39.24
C SER A 500 8.77 -13.17 39.32
N THR A 501 8.29 -12.46 40.33
CA THR A 501 6.92 -11.93 40.39
C THR A 501 6.95 -10.51 39.83
N THR A 502 5.98 -10.14 38.98
CA THR A 502 5.89 -8.75 38.49
C THR A 502 5.22 -7.84 39.52
N SER A 503 4.98 -6.58 39.16
CA SER A 503 4.21 -5.63 39.98
C SER A 503 2.69 -5.79 39.87
N LYS A 504 2.20 -6.78 39.11
CA LYS A 504 0.79 -7.20 39.10
C LYS A 504 0.60 -8.41 40.03
N ALA A 505 -0.63 -8.60 40.51
CA ALA A 505 -0.99 -9.89 41.10
C ALA A 505 -0.97 -10.98 40.00
N CYS A 506 -0.83 -12.24 40.42
CA CYS A 506 -0.95 -13.45 39.59
C CYS A 506 -0.06 -13.59 38.33
N GLU A 507 0.79 -12.62 37.99
CA GLU A 507 1.74 -12.69 36.86
C GLU A 507 3.10 -13.25 37.30
N LEU A 508 3.39 -14.49 36.89
CA LEU A 508 4.65 -15.17 37.18
C LEU A 508 5.55 -15.17 35.94
N GLN A 509 6.69 -14.49 36.05
CA GLN A 509 7.64 -14.32 34.96
C GLN A 509 8.83 -15.28 35.16
N VAL A 510 9.09 -16.12 34.16
CA VAL A 510 10.25 -17.03 34.15
C VAL A 510 11.24 -16.52 33.11
N HIS A 511 12.37 -16.02 33.58
CA HIS A 511 13.51 -15.69 32.75
C HIS A 511 14.41 -16.93 32.57
N TRP A 512 14.87 -17.16 31.35
CA TRP A 512 15.84 -18.20 31.03
C TRP A 512 17.15 -17.54 30.59
N LEU A 513 18.23 -17.90 31.27
CA LEU A 513 19.57 -17.33 31.04
C LEU A 513 20.25 -18.05 29.88
N ARG A 514 20.47 -17.33 28.79
CA ARG A 514 21.23 -17.78 27.63
C ARG A 514 22.60 -17.11 27.64
N ASN A 515 23.67 -17.90 27.48
CA ASN A 515 25.09 -17.50 27.40
C ASN A 515 25.39 -16.02 27.72
N ASN A 516 25.48 -15.72 29.02
CA ASN A 516 25.88 -14.45 29.64
C ASN A 516 25.03 -13.20 29.36
N TYR A 517 24.39 -13.02 28.20
CA TYR A 517 23.76 -11.73 27.84
C TYR A 517 22.39 -11.79 27.14
N GLU A 518 21.74 -12.96 26.99
CA GLU A 518 20.34 -13.03 26.53
C GLU A 518 19.39 -13.52 27.64
N LEU A 519 18.34 -12.75 27.89
CA LEU A 519 17.34 -12.99 28.94
C LEU A 519 15.97 -13.30 28.31
N VAL A 520 15.67 -14.58 28.09
CA VAL A 520 14.37 -14.98 27.50
C VAL A 520 13.31 -14.98 28.61
N SER A 521 12.53 -13.90 28.74
CA SER A 521 11.40 -13.83 29.67
C SER A 521 10.14 -14.46 29.08
N ARG A 522 9.44 -15.25 29.90
CA ARG A 522 8.12 -15.81 29.61
C ARG A 522 7.17 -15.55 30.77
N ASN A 523 6.11 -14.80 30.52
CA ASN A 523 5.08 -14.51 31.53
C ASN A 523 3.98 -15.56 31.44
N TYR A 524 3.67 -16.19 32.57
CA TYR A 524 2.48 -16.99 32.76
C TYR A 524 1.42 -16.09 33.38
N LEU A 525 0.32 -15.90 32.64
CA LEU A 525 -0.80 -15.05 33.00
C LEU A 525 -1.99 -15.92 33.40
N GLU A 526 -2.60 -15.59 34.54
CA GLU A 526 -3.98 -15.97 34.82
C GLU A 526 -4.87 -15.46 33.67
N ARG A 527 -5.66 -16.35 33.07
CA ARG A 527 -6.08 -16.15 31.68
C ARG A 527 -7.10 -15.04 31.46
N LYS A 528 -6.75 -14.16 30.51
CA LYS A 528 -7.65 -13.81 29.39
C LYS A 528 -6.95 -14.08 28.05
N SER A 529 -7.50 -15.05 27.31
CA SER A 529 -7.27 -15.32 25.87
C SER A 529 -5.88 -15.02 25.27
N VAL A 530 -4.99 -16.02 25.28
CA VAL A 530 -4.02 -16.19 24.19
C VAL A 530 -4.78 -16.73 22.98
N SER A 531 -4.99 -15.89 21.96
CA SER A 531 -5.48 -16.35 20.65
C SER A 531 -4.32 -16.98 19.87
N LEU A 532 -4.47 -18.24 19.45
CA LEU A 532 -3.57 -18.80 18.44
C LEU A 532 -3.79 -18.08 17.10
N GLU A 533 -2.75 -17.48 16.55
CA GLU A 533 -2.68 -17.29 15.10
C GLU A 533 -2.26 -18.63 14.46
N THR A 534 -3.25 -19.44 14.11
CA THR A 534 -3.04 -20.58 13.22
C THR A 534 -2.86 -20.08 11.79
N GLU A 535 -1.63 -20.19 11.27
CA GLU A 535 -1.36 -20.18 9.83
C GLU A 535 -2.30 -21.17 9.10
N SER A 536 -2.60 -20.83 7.85
CA SER A 536 -3.53 -21.51 6.92
C SER A 536 -4.95 -21.72 7.45
N ASP A 537 -5.90 -21.01 6.85
CA ASP A 537 -6.57 -21.67 5.73
C ASP A 537 -6.63 -20.78 4.48
N ILE A 538 -6.67 -21.44 3.33
CA ILE A 538 -6.92 -20.82 2.02
C ILE A 538 -8.36 -21.17 1.66
N ASP A 539 -9.21 -20.16 1.48
CA ASP A 539 -10.49 -20.38 0.78
C ASP A 539 -10.55 -19.51 -0.48
N VAL A 540 -11.08 -20.12 -1.54
CA VAL A 540 -11.13 -19.59 -2.90
C VAL A 540 -12.58 -19.63 -3.35
N SER A 541 -13.33 -18.58 -3.00
CA SER A 541 -14.66 -18.32 -3.55
C SER A 541 -14.55 -17.86 -5.01
N MET A 542 -14.28 -18.80 -5.91
CA MET A 542 -14.62 -18.64 -7.33
C MET A 542 -16.14 -18.54 -7.47
N GLU A 543 -16.62 -17.49 -8.14
CA GLU A 543 -18.00 -17.44 -8.60
C GLU A 543 -18.25 -18.56 -9.61
N THR A 544 -19.33 -19.32 -9.41
CA THR A 544 -19.62 -20.55 -10.18
C THR A 544 -20.55 -20.26 -11.35
N ASP A 545 -19.98 -19.89 -12.49
CA ASP A 545 -20.68 -19.88 -13.77
C ASP A 545 -20.77 -21.32 -14.33
N SER A 546 -21.95 -21.76 -14.74
CA SER A 546 -22.25 -23.19 -14.90
C SER A 546 -22.12 -23.71 -16.34
N ALA A 547 -21.22 -24.67 -16.61
CA ALA A 547 -21.30 -25.55 -17.78
C ALA A 547 -20.53 -26.89 -17.63
N TYR A 548 -21.23 -27.98 -17.95
CA TYR A 548 -20.77 -29.35 -18.26
C TYR A 548 -19.28 -29.59 -18.56
N TYR A 549 -18.68 -30.61 -17.92
CA TYR A 549 -18.54 -31.97 -18.50
C TYR A 549 -18.10 -33.00 -17.44
N ASN A 550 -18.43 -34.29 -17.65
CA ASN A 550 -17.90 -35.41 -16.86
C ASN A 550 -16.55 -35.89 -17.42
N GLU A 551 -15.62 -36.31 -16.55
CA GLU A 551 -15.01 -37.65 -16.60
C GLU A 551 -14.27 -37.99 -15.29
N SER A 552 -13.89 -39.26 -15.11
CA SER A 552 -13.57 -39.85 -13.79
C SER A 552 -12.30 -40.70 -13.79
N SER A 553 -11.43 -40.53 -12.79
CA SER A 553 -10.35 -41.48 -12.46
C SER A 553 -9.94 -41.41 -10.99
N GLU A 554 -9.50 -42.56 -10.47
CA GLU A 554 -9.42 -42.94 -9.06
C GLU A 554 -8.28 -42.30 -8.22
N VAL A 555 -8.27 -42.66 -6.94
CA VAL A 555 -7.32 -42.25 -5.88
C VAL A 555 -6.05 -43.10 -5.92
N ASP A 556 -4.92 -42.54 -5.52
CA ASP A 556 -3.86 -43.35 -4.90
C ASP A 556 -3.08 -42.58 -3.81
N ILE A 557 -2.55 -43.30 -2.82
CA ILE A 557 -1.90 -42.75 -1.62
C ILE A 557 -0.56 -43.46 -1.40
N TYR A 558 0.55 -42.70 -1.33
CA TYR A 558 1.84 -43.27 -0.92
C TYR A 558 2.58 -42.41 0.10
N SER A 559 3.06 -43.09 1.14
CA SER A 559 3.97 -42.61 2.18
C SER A 559 5.34 -43.23 1.99
N GLU A 560 6.42 -42.45 2.10
CA GLU A 560 7.79 -42.97 2.03
C GLU A 560 8.40 -43.19 3.43
N GLN A 561 9.13 -44.30 3.58
CA GLN A 561 10.06 -44.58 4.69
C GLN A 561 11.36 -45.15 4.09
N ASP A 562 12.49 -44.89 4.73
CA ASP A 562 13.82 -45.19 4.22
C ASP A 562 14.18 -46.69 4.16
N VAL A 563 14.94 -47.10 3.13
CA VAL A 563 15.83 -48.28 3.18
C VAL A 563 17.16 -47.96 2.48
N TYR A 564 18.27 -48.37 3.09
CA TYR A 564 19.64 -48.13 2.62
C TYR A 564 20.35 -49.47 2.29
N SER A 565 20.87 -49.63 1.06
CA SER A 565 21.82 -50.69 0.66
C SER A 565 22.33 -50.44 -0.78
N GLY A 566 23.60 -50.63 -1.16
CA GLY A 566 24.82 -50.96 -0.41
C GLY A 566 25.83 -51.74 -1.27
N GLN A 567 27.14 -51.44 -1.15
CA GLN A 567 28.29 -52.24 -1.63
C GLN A 567 28.49 -52.33 -3.19
N ASP A 568 29.70 -52.47 -3.79
CA ASP A 568 31.10 -52.40 -3.28
C ASP A 568 32.20 -52.34 -4.39
N ILE A 569 33.49 -52.38 -3.96
CA ILE A 569 34.67 -53.08 -4.58
C ILE A 569 35.67 -52.34 -5.54
N TYR A 570 36.88 -52.03 -4.99
CA TYR A 570 38.29 -52.04 -5.54
C TYR A 570 38.69 -51.24 -6.82
N SER A 571 39.97 -50.91 -7.11
CA SER A 571 41.29 -51.35 -6.56
C SER A 571 42.37 -50.23 -6.50
N GLU A 572 43.46 -50.46 -5.73
CA GLU A 572 44.61 -49.55 -5.50
C GLU A 572 45.80 -49.68 -6.51
N ARG A 573 46.88 -48.90 -6.24
CA ARG A 573 48.29 -48.95 -6.72
C ARG A 573 48.62 -48.21 -8.03
N ASP A 574 49.80 -47.59 -8.19
CA ASP A 574 50.90 -47.26 -7.25
C ASP A 574 51.77 -46.13 -7.86
N ILE A 575 52.53 -45.39 -7.01
CA ILE A 575 53.93 -44.91 -7.19
C ILE A 575 54.24 -43.74 -6.23
N TYR A 576 55.33 -43.86 -5.47
CA TYR A 576 55.89 -42.82 -4.58
C TYR A 576 57.01 -42.01 -5.26
N SER A 577 57.15 -40.72 -4.92
CA SER A 577 58.36 -40.21 -4.22
C SER A 577 58.32 -38.69 -3.94
N ALA A 578 58.84 -38.30 -2.77
CA ALA A 578 59.35 -36.97 -2.34
C ALA A 578 58.68 -36.34 -1.09
N THR A 579 59.20 -36.68 0.09
CA THR A 579 59.23 -35.85 1.32
C THR A 579 60.26 -34.71 1.16
N PRO A 580 60.23 -33.58 1.94
CA PRO A 580 59.91 -33.58 3.38
C PRO A 580 59.28 -32.33 4.03
N GLN A 581 59.12 -32.46 5.35
CA GLN A 581 58.97 -31.43 6.40
C GLN A 581 57.61 -30.73 6.56
N ALA A 582 57.26 -30.57 7.84
CA ALA A 582 56.06 -29.89 8.34
C ALA A 582 56.47 -28.67 9.17
N ARG A 583 55.54 -27.74 9.32
CA ARG A 583 55.47 -26.76 10.42
C ARG A 583 54.01 -26.56 10.79
N ASP A 584 53.78 -26.38 12.09
CA ASP A 584 52.50 -26.00 12.66
C ASP A 584 52.30 -24.48 12.53
N ASP A 585 51.07 -24.05 12.27
CA ASP A 585 50.58 -22.68 12.46
C ASP A 585 49.15 -22.75 13.06
N PRO A 586 48.76 -21.85 14.00
CA PRO A 586 47.51 -21.94 14.77
C PRO A 586 46.26 -21.45 14.02
N PRO A 587 45.04 -21.77 14.52
CA PRO A 587 43.78 -21.40 13.87
C PRO A 587 43.46 -19.90 13.92
N VAL A 588 42.63 -19.45 12.97
CA VAL A 588 42.42 -18.04 12.59
C VAL A 588 41.39 -17.29 13.46
N GLU A 589 40.86 -17.91 14.53
CA GLU A 589 39.73 -17.36 15.30
C GLU A 589 40.07 -16.10 16.13
N GLU A 590 41.31 -15.94 16.61
CA GLU A 590 41.71 -14.73 17.38
C GLU A 590 41.71 -13.41 16.58
N GLY A 591 41.52 -13.46 15.25
CA GLY A 591 41.59 -12.28 14.37
C GLY A 591 40.35 -11.40 14.34
N LEU A 592 39.18 -11.91 14.77
CA LEU A 592 37.89 -11.22 14.60
C LEU A 592 37.46 -10.43 15.85
N ASP A 593 37.56 -11.00 17.04
CA ASP A 593 37.18 -10.30 18.29
C ASP A 593 38.09 -9.09 18.53
N ARG A 594 39.41 -9.25 18.39
CA ARG A 594 40.38 -8.13 18.39
C ARG A 594 40.03 -7.05 17.36
N GLY A 595 39.39 -7.41 16.25
CA GLY A 595 38.96 -6.50 15.19
C GLY A 595 37.65 -5.75 15.47
N MET A 596 36.81 -6.25 16.39
CA MET A 596 35.70 -5.49 16.96
C MET A 596 36.14 -4.67 18.16
N GLU A 597 36.89 -5.27 19.10
CA GLU A 597 37.43 -4.57 20.28
C GLU A 597 38.25 -3.34 19.85
N ALA A 598 39.25 -3.50 18.96
CA ALA A 598 40.04 -2.37 18.45
C ALA A 598 39.23 -1.32 17.67
N ARG A 599 37.99 -1.63 17.26
CA ARG A 599 37.11 -0.71 16.52
C ARG A 599 36.13 0.03 17.43
N GLU A 600 35.65 -0.63 18.50
CA GLU A 600 34.93 0.03 19.59
C GLU A 600 35.88 0.87 20.43
N GLU A 601 37.10 0.37 20.68
CA GLU A 601 38.21 1.13 21.26
C GLU A 601 38.58 2.31 20.35
N ALA A 602 38.78 2.15 19.04
CA ALA A 602 39.06 3.28 18.15
C ALA A 602 37.92 4.32 18.07
N ILE A 603 36.65 3.93 18.18
CA ILE A 603 35.53 4.89 18.25
C ILE A 603 35.51 5.59 19.61
N SER A 604 35.70 4.85 20.72
CA SER A 604 35.77 5.43 22.06
C SER A 604 36.98 6.34 22.23
N GLU A 605 38.13 6.00 21.65
CA GLU A 605 39.34 6.82 21.61
C GLU A 605 39.15 8.03 20.68
N HIS A 606 38.48 7.90 19.54
CA HIS A 606 38.20 9.07 18.69
C HIS A 606 37.23 10.07 19.34
N ILE A 607 36.35 9.59 20.23
CA ILE A 607 35.46 10.41 21.07
C ILE A 607 36.21 11.03 22.28
N TRP A 608 37.34 10.45 22.72
CA TRP A 608 37.99 10.80 24.00
C TRP A 608 39.37 11.46 23.87
N GLN A 609 40.21 11.01 22.93
CA GLN A 609 41.50 11.62 22.60
C GLN A 609 41.36 12.93 21.81
N ASN A 610 40.21 13.17 21.20
CA ASN A 610 39.93 14.40 20.48
C ASN A 610 39.54 15.50 21.48
N GLU A 611 40.48 16.39 21.82
CA GLU A 611 40.30 17.49 22.81
C GLU A 611 39.17 18.48 22.46
N GLU A 612 38.66 18.48 21.22
CA GLU A 612 37.47 19.24 20.83
C GLU A 612 36.15 18.49 21.11
N PHE A 613 36.15 17.16 21.25
CA PHE A 613 34.93 16.36 21.37
C PHE A 613 34.16 16.59 22.69
N PRO A 614 34.81 16.76 23.86
CA PRO A 614 34.14 17.26 25.08
C PRO A 614 33.52 18.66 24.94
N GLN A 615 33.83 19.39 23.85
CA GLN A 615 33.27 20.70 23.52
C GLN A 615 32.17 20.62 22.44
N LEU A 616 32.05 19.48 21.74
CA LEU A 616 31.11 19.25 20.63
C LEU A 616 29.69 18.89 21.13
N ARG A 617 28.96 19.91 21.55
CA ARG A 617 27.57 19.82 22.07
C ARG A 617 26.51 19.28 21.10
N SER A 618 26.85 18.96 19.85
CA SER A 618 25.88 18.49 18.86
C SER A 618 26.54 17.54 17.85
N ILE A 619 26.00 16.33 17.79
CA ILE A 619 26.50 15.23 16.97
C ILE A 619 25.34 14.59 16.21
N VAL A 620 25.63 14.04 15.03
CA VAL A 620 24.75 13.09 14.34
C VAL A 620 25.02 11.70 14.92
N LEU A 621 23.98 10.96 15.30
CA LEU A 621 24.06 9.59 15.80
C LEU A 621 23.28 8.60 14.93
N THR A 622 23.90 7.46 14.67
CA THR A 622 23.26 6.26 14.12
C THR A 622 23.37 5.12 15.15
N PRO A 623 22.28 4.75 15.85
CA PRO A 623 22.33 3.75 16.92
C PRO A 623 22.25 2.29 16.44
N ARG A 624 22.90 1.38 17.20
CA ARG A 624 23.14 -0.05 16.92
C ARG A 624 21.93 -0.93 17.23
N THR A 625 21.23 -0.65 18.33
CA THR A 625 20.09 -1.43 18.85
C THR A 625 18.80 -1.34 18.02
N LEU A 626 18.84 -0.64 16.88
CA LEU A 626 17.76 -0.58 15.88
C LEU A 626 18.24 -0.90 14.44
N CYS A 627 19.41 -1.51 14.26
CA CYS A 627 20.02 -1.82 12.94
C CYS A 627 19.33 -2.94 12.12
N HIS A 628 18.00 -2.95 12.06
CA HIS A 628 17.20 -4.00 11.39
C HIS A 628 16.13 -3.47 10.42
N CYS A 629 16.07 -2.16 10.16
CA CYS A 629 15.16 -1.58 9.16
C CYS A 629 15.88 -0.50 8.34
N GLU A 630 15.80 -0.56 7.01
CA GLU A 630 16.47 0.37 6.07
C GLU A 630 15.86 1.79 6.03
N CYS A 631 15.14 2.19 7.08
CA CYS A 631 14.34 3.42 7.15
C CYS A 631 14.34 4.03 8.56
N TYR A 632 15.54 4.18 9.14
CA TYR A 632 15.74 5.05 10.30
C TYR A 632 16.50 6.33 9.90
N PRO A 633 16.23 7.47 10.55
CA PRO A 633 16.91 8.71 10.27
C PRO A 633 18.26 8.73 10.97
N ASP A 634 19.18 9.52 10.41
CA ASP A 634 20.27 10.08 11.17
C ASP A 634 19.69 11.05 12.20
N TYR A 635 19.83 10.76 13.50
CA TYR A 635 19.31 11.63 14.56
C TYR A 635 20.33 12.71 14.89
N ILE A 636 19.87 13.95 15.05
CA ILE A 636 20.69 15.00 15.65
C ILE A 636 20.52 14.87 17.17
N ALA A 637 21.63 14.69 17.88
CA ALA A 637 21.69 14.57 19.32
C ALA A 637 22.44 15.76 19.91
N TRP A 638 21.80 16.47 20.84
CA TRP A 638 22.47 17.43 21.70
C TRP A 638 23.03 16.68 22.91
N VAL A 639 24.35 16.64 23.06
CA VAL A 639 25.01 15.97 24.19
C VAL A 639 24.98 16.89 25.40
N HIS A 640 24.45 16.39 26.52
CA HIS A 640 24.57 17.04 27.82
C HIS A 640 25.84 16.59 28.54
N ASP A 641 26.15 15.28 28.49
CA ASP A 641 27.19 14.67 29.30
C ASP A 641 27.68 13.33 28.72
N VAL A 642 28.88 12.91 29.12
CA VAL A 642 29.56 11.67 28.68
C VAL A 642 30.08 10.93 29.91
N HIS A 643 29.64 9.68 30.10
CA HIS A 643 29.90 8.91 31.33
C HIS A 643 30.82 7.73 31.07
N ASP A 644 31.89 7.62 31.87
CA ASP A 644 32.91 6.57 31.78
C ASP A 644 32.50 5.20 32.37
N GLY A 645 31.26 5.06 32.87
CA GLY A 645 30.73 3.81 33.43
C GLY A 645 31.17 3.49 34.88
N SER A 646 31.87 4.41 35.55
CA SER A 646 32.48 4.19 36.88
C SER A 646 31.76 4.90 38.05
N ALA A 647 30.59 5.50 37.82
CA ALA A 647 29.92 6.38 38.78
C ALA A 647 28.36 6.25 38.78
N GLY A 648 27.83 5.03 38.92
CA GLY A 648 26.39 4.84 39.10
C GLY A 648 25.93 3.39 38.94
N CYS A 649 24.62 3.18 38.83
CA CYS A 649 23.99 1.86 38.61
C CYS A 649 24.11 1.34 37.16
N VAL A 650 25.05 1.86 36.38
CA VAL A 650 25.31 1.51 34.98
C VAL A 650 26.82 1.37 34.81
N GLU A 651 27.29 0.13 34.69
CA GLU A 651 28.72 -0.24 34.69
C GLU A 651 29.40 -0.03 33.32
N GLU A 652 28.74 0.65 32.37
CA GLU A 652 29.16 0.79 30.98
C GLU A 652 29.17 2.26 30.51
N ARG A 653 30.03 2.56 29.53
CA ARG A 653 30.19 3.90 28.94
C ARG A 653 28.93 4.33 28.16
N HIS A 654 28.43 5.54 28.41
CA HIS A 654 27.19 6.05 27.81
C HIS A 654 27.11 7.57 27.68
N LEU A 655 26.25 8.05 26.78
CA LEU A 655 25.93 9.46 26.56
C LEU A 655 24.57 9.83 27.21
N SER A 656 24.47 11.05 27.73
CA SER A 656 23.18 11.69 28.07
C SER A 656 22.81 12.70 26.98
N VAL A 657 21.74 12.47 26.21
CA VAL A 657 21.41 13.32 25.04
C VAL A 657 19.95 13.81 25.00
N THR A 658 19.71 15.01 24.43
CA THR A 658 18.38 15.38 23.91
C THR A 658 18.34 15.13 22.40
N ARG A 659 17.36 14.35 21.95
CA ARG A 659 17.23 13.85 20.59
C ARG A 659 16.30 14.72 19.73
N PHE A 660 16.69 14.88 18.47
CA PHE A 660 15.93 15.59 17.45
C PHE A 660 15.82 14.73 16.19
N SER A 661 14.69 14.84 15.49
CA SER A 661 14.51 14.33 14.12
C SER A 661 14.07 15.47 13.21
N ILE A 662 14.34 15.37 11.91
CA ILE A 662 13.83 16.31 10.91
C ILE A 662 12.29 16.31 10.94
N LEU A 663 11.68 17.49 10.97
CA LEU A 663 10.25 17.70 10.83
C LEU A 663 9.88 17.62 9.34
N ARG A 664 9.03 16.66 8.96
CA ARG A 664 8.26 16.70 7.71
C ARG A 664 6.87 16.14 7.96
N GLN A 665 5.87 16.66 7.25
CA GLN A 665 4.47 16.22 7.33
C GLN A 665 4.31 14.70 7.06
N GLU A 666 5.15 14.14 6.18
CA GLU A 666 5.23 12.69 5.88
C GLU A 666 5.64 11.81 7.09
N TYR A 667 6.36 12.37 8.08
CA TYR A 667 7.05 11.59 9.11
C TYR A 667 6.71 11.99 10.56
N LEU A 668 5.64 12.78 10.81
CA LEU A 668 5.21 13.16 12.17
C LEU A 668 5.14 11.95 13.13
N PHE A 669 4.59 10.84 12.62
CA PHE A 669 4.38 9.58 13.35
C PHE A 669 5.46 8.50 13.12
N ARG A 670 6.59 8.82 12.45
CA ARG A 670 7.66 7.85 12.15
C ARG A 670 9.04 8.38 12.53
N GLY A 671 10.08 7.56 12.41
CA GLY A 671 11.42 8.10 12.14
C GLY A 671 11.44 8.69 10.72
N GLY A 672 12.25 9.73 10.50
CA GLY A 672 12.54 10.20 9.15
C GLY A 672 13.38 9.18 8.36
N ARG A 673 13.84 9.59 7.18
CA ARG A 673 14.89 8.87 6.43
C ARG A 673 16.25 9.54 6.66
N LYS A 674 17.32 8.94 6.10
CA LYS A 674 18.67 9.50 6.05
C LYS A 674 18.70 11.01 5.76
N LEU A 675 19.68 11.71 6.31
CA LEU A 675 20.09 13.00 5.73
C LEU A 675 20.59 12.76 4.30
N ASP A 676 20.10 13.57 3.38
CA ASP A 676 20.60 13.67 2.01
C ASP A 676 21.42 14.97 1.95
N ASP A 677 22.70 14.88 1.55
CA ASP A 677 23.64 16.02 1.53
C ASP A 677 23.18 17.16 0.58
N SER A 678 22.15 16.94 -0.23
CA SER A 678 21.57 17.91 -1.16
C SER A 678 20.31 18.64 -0.66
N ALA A 679 19.72 18.24 0.47
CA ALA A 679 18.46 18.81 0.95
C ALA A 679 18.67 20.04 1.86
N GLU A 680 17.91 21.11 1.60
CA GLU A 680 17.80 22.23 2.55
C GLU A 680 17.27 21.69 3.90
N ILE A 681 18.07 21.83 4.96
CA ILE A 681 17.77 21.22 6.26
C ILE A 681 16.68 22.06 6.96
N GLY A 682 15.43 21.59 6.85
CA GLY A 682 14.26 22.21 7.45
C GLY A 682 14.16 22.10 8.97
N ASP A 683 12.99 22.49 9.51
CA ASP A 683 12.65 22.42 10.94
C ASP A 683 13.04 21.09 11.59
N LEU A 684 13.37 21.15 12.88
CA LEU A 684 13.55 20.00 13.76
C LEU A 684 12.33 19.78 14.66
N MET A 685 12.13 18.52 15.01
CA MET A 685 11.19 18.04 16.01
C MET A 685 11.97 17.44 17.19
N LEU A 686 11.84 18.04 18.38
CA LEU A 686 12.48 17.56 19.61
C LEU A 686 11.74 16.33 20.16
N HIS A 687 12.44 15.40 20.80
CA HIS A 687 11.86 14.23 21.47
C HIS A 687 11.96 14.43 22.99
N PHE A 688 10.90 14.10 23.74
CA PHE A 688 10.82 14.29 25.20
C PHE A 688 10.12 13.12 25.90
N SER A 689 10.46 12.90 27.18
CA SER A 689 9.74 11.96 28.06
C SER A 689 8.80 12.71 29.02
N SER A 690 9.21 13.91 29.47
CA SER A 690 8.46 14.80 30.33
C SER A 690 8.41 16.23 29.78
N VAL A 691 7.20 16.72 29.48
CA VAL A 691 6.96 18.12 29.08
C VAL A 691 7.54 19.12 30.11
N GLN A 692 7.63 18.73 31.37
CA GLN A 692 8.12 19.59 32.44
C GLN A 692 9.65 19.74 32.39
N HIS A 693 10.37 18.67 32.02
CA HIS A 693 11.83 18.59 31.99
C HIS A 693 12.43 18.62 30.58
N MET A 694 11.62 18.68 29.52
CA MET A 694 12.02 18.87 28.13
C MET A 694 13.30 19.72 27.99
N ARG A 695 14.30 19.18 27.28
CA ARG A 695 15.63 19.77 27.01
C ARG A 695 16.53 19.98 28.27
N GLU A 696 16.14 19.52 29.45
CA GLU A 696 17.01 19.44 30.64
C GLU A 696 17.72 18.07 30.67
N GLN A 697 18.85 17.97 31.38
CA GLN A 697 19.60 16.71 31.52
C GLN A 697 18.77 15.61 32.20
N SER A 698 17.75 15.98 32.98
CA SER A 698 16.76 15.10 33.62
C SER A 698 15.69 14.52 32.67
N ASP A 699 15.63 15.00 31.42
CA ASP A 699 14.80 14.44 30.33
C ASP A 699 15.67 13.88 29.19
N ALA A 700 16.97 13.67 29.46
CA ALA A 700 17.90 13.13 28.47
C ALA A 700 17.65 11.64 28.23
N GLU A 701 17.68 11.23 26.96
CA GLU A 701 17.78 9.84 26.56
C GLU A 701 19.20 9.34 26.85
N VAL A 702 19.32 8.17 27.50
CA VAL A 702 20.60 7.49 27.71
C VAL A 702 20.90 6.64 26.47
N VAL A 703 22.02 6.92 25.82
CA VAL A 703 22.48 6.15 24.65
C VAL A 703 23.82 5.51 25.01
N MET A 704 23.86 4.19 25.11
CA MET A 704 25.09 3.45 25.40
C MET A 704 26.12 3.69 24.28
N ILE A 705 27.40 3.88 24.60
CA ILE A 705 28.42 4.14 23.57
C ILE A 705 28.65 2.90 22.70
N LYS A 706 28.53 1.69 23.28
CA LYS A 706 28.48 0.43 22.52
C LYS A 706 27.30 0.36 21.55
N ASP A 707 26.24 1.15 21.76
CA ASP A 707 25.06 1.23 20.90
C ASP A 707 25.17 2.33 19.82
N ILE A 708 26.38 2.79 19.47
CA ILE A 708 26.61 3.80 18.41
C ILE A 708 27.42 3.18 17.27
N THR A 709 26.84 3.09 16.06
CA THR A 709 27.55 2.58 14.88
C THR A 709 28.25 3.66 14.08
N PHE A 710 27.77 4.91 14.20
CA PHE A 710 28.36 6.08 13.55
C PHE A 710 28.04 7.34 14.36
N ALA A 711 29.06 8.18 14.54
CA ALA A 711 28.94 9.51 15.12
C ALA A 711 29.67 10.52 14.22
N LYS A 712 29.04 11.67 13.95
CA LYS A 712 29.67 12.77 13.21
C LYS A 712 29.45 14.09 13.94
N ALA A 713 30.54 14.77 14.26
CA ALA A 713 30.53 16.12 14.79
C ALA A 713 29.90 17.10 13.79
N PHE A 714 28.96 17.94 14.25
CA PHE A 714 28.64 19.16 13.51
C PHE A 714 29.73 20.22 13.77
N SER A 715 29.92 21.14 12.82
CA SER A 715 30.81 22.30 13.03
C SER A 715 30.37 23.07 14.28
N THR A 716 31.33 23.63 15.02
CA THR A 716 31.16 24.50 16.21
C THR A 716 30.27 25.74 16.00
N SER A 717 29.83 25.99 14.76
CA SER A 717 28.86 27.02 14.37
C SER A 717 27.37 26.57 14.45
N PHE A 718 27.09 25.28 14.71
CA PHE A 718 25.74 24.72 14.75
C PHE A 718 24.88 25.28 15.90
N ARG A 719 23.65 25.70 15.60
CA ARG A 719 22.67 26.19 16.58
C ARG A 719 21.25 25.75 16.24
N VAL A 720 20.52 25.25 17.25
CA VAL A 720 19.08 25.01 17.20
C VAL A 720 18.35 26.19 17.84
N ARG A 721 17.53 26.89 17.07
CA ARG A 721 16.67 27.98 17.54
C ARG A 721 15.23 27.54 17.68
N TYR A 722 14.80 27.45 18.93
CA TYR A 722 13.39 27.32 19.29
C TYR A 722 12.62 28.55 18.80
N ARG A 723 11.45 28.34 18.18
CA ARG A 723 10.59 29.43 17.67
C ARG A 723 9.12 29.15 18.04
N PRO A 724 8.30 30.20 18.26
CA PRO A 724 6.86 30.03 18.47
C PRO A 724 6.16 29.51 17.20
N VAL A 725 4.92 29.05 17.39
CA VAL A 725 3.99 28.76 16.28
C VAL A 725 3.34 30.08 15.84
N CYS A 726 3.72 30.58 14.67
CA CYS A 726 3.31 31.89 14.18
C CYS A 726 1.85 31.91 13.69
N HIS A 727 0.92 32.36 14.55
CA HIS A 727 -0.52 32.44 14.23
C HIS A 727 -0.89 33.51 13.19
N THR A 728 0.09 34.27 12.67
CA THR A 728 -0.09 35.26 11.61
C THR A 728 1.06 35.17 10.61
N HIS A 729 0.76 35.32 9.31
CA HIS A 729 1.74 35.25 8.21
C HIS A 729 2.81 36.37 8.19
N SER A 730 2.95 37.17 9.26
CA SER A 730 3.81 38.36 9.33
C SER A 730 5.08 38.18 10.19
N CYS A 731 5.64 36.97 10.23
CA CYS A 731 7.00 36.71 10.75
C CYS A 731 7.98 36.37 9.63
N VAL A 732 8.04 37.23 8.60
CA VAL A 732 9.29 37.41 7.82
C VAL A 732 10.40 37.67 8.84
N PRO A 733 11.57 37.01 8.78
CA PRO A 733 12.63 37.23 9.76
C PRO A 733 13.00 38.71 9.77
N ALA A 734 12.83 39.35 10.93
CA ALA A 734 13.25 40.73 11.12
C ALA A 734 14.73 40.85 10.76
N LYS A 735 15.07 41.83 9.92
CA LYS A 735 16.46 42.24 9.70
C LYS A 735 16.95 42.89 11.00
N VAL A 736 17.44 42.07 11.92
CA VAL A 736 18.08 42.54 13.17
C VAL A 736 19.25 43.44 12.80
N ASP A 737 19.33 44.58 13.47
CA ASP A 737 20.07 45.74 13.00
C ASP A 737 21.58 45.52 12.83
N GLY A 738 22.08 45.88 11.65
CA GLY A 738 23.38 46.56 11.47
C GLY A 738 24.68 45.82 11.81
N SER A 739 24.67 44.68 12.50
CA SER A 739 25.87 43.94 12.87
C SER A 739 26.31 43.01 11.75
N SER A 740 27.57 43.10 11.34
CA SER A 740 28.17 42.32 10.25
C SER A 740 28.20 40.81 10.56
N THR A 741 27.24 40.08 10.00
CA THR A 741 27.30 38.63 9.76
C THR A 741 27.28 38.41 8.26
N THR A 742 28.12 37.51 7.75
CA THR A 742 28.18 37.24 6.31
C THR A 742 27.04 36.31 5.87
N GLU A 743 26.75 36.26 4.58
CA GLU A 743 25.77 35.31 4.01
C GLU A 743 26.18 33.82 4.16
N GLU A 744 27.34 33.54 4.75
CA GLU A 744 27.79 32.18 5.11
C GLU A 744 27.38 31.79 6.54
N ASP A 745 27.37 32.73 7.48
CA ASP A 745 26.93 32.47 8.87
C ASP A 745 25.42 32.19 8.96
N ALA A 746 24.62 32.86 8.13
CA ALA A 746 23.17 32.71 8.09
C ALA A 746 22.71 31.29 7.65
N LYS A 747 23.59 30.47 7.07
CA LYS A 747 23.26 29.16 6.46
C LYS A 747 23.36 27.97 7.43
N LYS A 748 23.41 28.20 8.75
CA LYS A 748 23.67 27.15 9.76
C LYS A 748 22.78 27.16 11.02
N GLU A 749 21.72 27.98 11.07
CA GLU A 749 20.73 27.94 12.17
C GLU A 749 19.55 27.04 11.77
N LEU A 750 19.33 25.95 12.51
CA LEU A 750 18.14 25.11 12.35
C LEU A 750 17.03 25.57 13.30
N SER A 751 15.80 25.63 12.82
CA SER A 751 14.64 25.99 13.65
C SER A 751 14.00 24.77 14.32
N CYS A 752 13.30 24.98 15.43
CA CYS A 752 12.52 23.93 16.10
C CYS A 752 11.23 24.54 16.68
N ARG A 753 10.08 24.08 16.20
CA ARG A 753 8.76 24.63 16.59
C ARG A 753 7.88 23.63 17.36
N PHE A 754 8.15 22.33 17.21
CA PHE A 754 7.38 21.26 17.82
C PHE A 754 8.27 20.26 18.56
N ALA A 755 7.69 19.61 19.55
CA ALA A 755 8.27 18.47 20.27
C ALA A 755 7.27 17.31 20.30
N ARG A 756 7.77 16.07 20.36
CA ARG A 756 6.94 14.86 20.47
C ARG A 756 7.38 13.94 21.61
N SER A 757 6.42 13.18 22.11
CA SER A 757 6.63 12.02 22.98
C SER A 757 5.83 10.84 22.44
N VAL A 758 6.35 9.63 22.68
CA VAL A 758 5.79 8.37 22.19
C VAL A 758 5.73 7.40 23.35
N SER A 759 4.58 6.74 23.49
CA SER A 759 4.33 5.61 24.38
C SER A 759 3.53 4.57 23.60
N ASP A 760 3.52 3.32 24.06
CA ASP A 760 3.08 2.12 23.32
C ASP A 760 1.79 2.30 22.50
N GLU A 761 0.77 2.94 23.07
CA GLU A 761 -0.53 3.18 22.42
C GLU A 761 -0.78 4.65 22.04
N THR A 762 0.10 5.59 22.41
CA THR A 762 -0.18 7.04 22.34
C THR A 762 1.03 7.89 21.93
N VAL A 763 0.85 8.69 20.88
CA VAL A 763 1.77 9.74 20.43
C VAL A 763 1.22 11.10 20.86
N THR A 764 2.06 11.95 21.47
CA THR A 764 1.72 13.34 21.80
C THR A 764 2.68 14.27 21.09
N ILE A 765 2.17 15.20 20.29
CA ILE A 765 2.93 16.25 19.61
C ILE A 765 2.46 17.60 20.16
N THR A 766 3.38 18.51 20.46
CA THR A 766 3.06 19.81 21.06
C THR A 766 3.96 20.91 20.49
N PRO A 767 3.47 22.15 20.38
CA PRO A 767 4.33 23.33 20.27
C PRO A 767 5.41 23.34 21.35
N ILE A 768 6.59 23.88 21.03
CA ILE A 768 7.68 24.03 22.01
C ILE A 768 7.20 24.89 23.18
N ILE A 769 7.40 24.37 24.39
CA ILE A 769 6.90 24.97 25.62
C ILE A 769 7.46 26.37 25.87
N PRO A 770 6.65 27.31 26.40
CA PRO A 770 7.05 28.72 26.57
C PRO A 770 8.33 28.96 27.39
N LYS A 771 8.81 28.01 28.20
CA LYS A 771 10.06 28.19 28.97
C LYS A 771 11.31 28.31 28.08
N HIS A 772 11.28 27.79 26.85
CA HIS A 772 12.40 27.86 25.90
C HIS A 772 12.30 28.98 24.85
N LEU A 773 11.16 29.68 24.79
CA LEU A 773 10.93 30.82 23.90
C LEU A 773 11.40 32.13 24.55
N ALA A 774 11.78 33.12 23.75
CA ALA A 774 12.08 34.47 24.24
C ALA A 774 10.85 35.06 24.96
N ARG A 775 11.01 36.06 25.84
CA ARG A 775 9.89 36.51 26.69
C ARG A 775 8.74 37.11 25.86
N GLU A 776 9.08 37.73 24.74
CA GLU A 776 8.21 38.39 23.78
C GLU A 776 7.52 37.37 22.84
N GLU A 777 8.11 36.17 22.68
CA GLU A 777 7.62 35.09 21.81
C GLU A 777 6.63 34.14 22.51
N ARG A 778 6.31 34.38 23.80
CA ARG A 778 5.50 33.43 24.60
C ARG A 778 4.01 33.65 24.33
N PRO A 779 3.26 32.63 23.86
CA PRO A 779 1.82 32.75 23.68
C PRO A 779 1.11 32.96 25.01
N GLU A 780 0.03 33.73 24.98
CA GLU A 780 -0.85 33.93 26.13
C GLU A 780 -1.49 32.61 26.59
N ARG A 781 -1.69 32.46 27.89
CA ARG A 781 -2.30 31.25 28.46
C ARG A 781 -3.81 31.43 28.61
N LYS A 782 -4.58 30.86 27.69
CA LYS A 782 -6.01 30.63 27.89
C LYS A 782 -6.18 29.78 29.18
N GLY A 783 -7.08 30.19 30.06
CA GLY A 783 -7.37 29.52 31.33
C GLY A 783 -8.86 29.18 31.44
N PHE A 784 -9.21 28.35 32.42
CA PHE A 784 -10.60 27.97 32.69
C PHE A 784 -11.04 28.45 34.07
N SER A 785 -12.29 28.91 34.18
CA SER A 785 -12.95 29.08 35.47
C SER A 785 -13.38 27.72 36.03
N SER A 786 -13.42 27.60 37.35
CA SER A 786 -14.03 26.45 38.05
C SER A 786 -15.53 26.30 37.81
N SER A 787 -16.18 27.33 37.25
CA SER A 787 -17.63 27.41 36.99
C SER A 787 -18.02 27.43 35.50
N SER A 788 -17.06 27.38 34.56
CA SER A 788 -17.37 27.35 33.12
C SER A 788 -18.01 26.00 32.74
N PRO A 789 -19.24 25.97 32.20
CA PRO A 789 -19.87 24.72 31.75
C PRO A 789 -19.18 24.20 30.47
N VAL A 790 -19.07 22.88 30.34
CA VAL A 790 -18.46 22.23 29.16
C VAL A 790 -19.56 21.81 28.19
N SER A 791 -19.52 22.35 26.97
CA SER A 791 -20.55 22.20 25.94
C SER A 791 -20.01 21.50 24.70
N VAL A 792 -20.69 20.42 24.28
CA VAL A 792 -20.25 19.53 23.19
C VAL A 792 -21.07 19.78 21.92
N PHE A 793 -20.37 20.10 20.84
CA PHE A 793 -20.90 20.29 19.50
C PHE A 793 -20.60 19.04 18.68
N ASP A 794 -21.66 18.34 18.25
CA ASP A 794 -21.56 17.15 17.42
C ASP A 794 -21.67 17.56 15.95
N PHE A 795 -20.56 17.42 15.22
CA PHE A 795 -20.46 17.72 13.79
C PHE A 795 -20.72 16.49 12.92
N THR A 796 -21.09 15.36 13.55
CA THR A 796 -21.36 14.07 12.90
C THR A 796 -22.61 13.40 13.49
N PRO A 797 -23.78 14.08 13.55
CA PRO A 797 -24.99 13.53 14.17
C PRO A 797 -25.51 12.24 13.49
N ASN A 798 -25.07 11.97 12.26
CA ASN A 798 -25.27 10.72 11.52
C ASN A 798 -24.36 9.55 11.97
N VAL A 799 -23.55 9.73 13.01
CA VAL A 799 -22.65 8.72 13.61
C VAL A 799 -22.92 8.66 15.12
N LEU A 800 -23.96 7.91 15.49
CA LEU A 800 -24.43 7.81 16.87
C LEU A 800 -23.36 7.21 17.81
N GLY A 801 -23.40 7.62 19.09
CA GLY A 801 -22.62 7.03 20.17
C GLY A 801 -21.47 7.86 20.77
N PRO A 802 -20.69 8.65 20.01
CA PRO A 802 -19.71 9.57 20.59
C PRO A 802 -20.35 10.53 21.58
N LEU A 803 -21.45 11.18 21.20
CA LEU A 803 -22.14 12.13 22.09
C LEU A 803 -22.78 11.46 23.31
N GLU A 804 -23.29 10.22 23.18
CA GLU A 804 -23.75 9.42 24.33
C GLU A 804 -22.61 9.17 25.33
N GLY A 805 -21.39 8.89 24.84
CA GLY A 805 -20.23 8.72 25.71
C GLY A 805 -19.85 10.00 26.45
N PHE A 806 -19.97 11.17 25.81
CA PHE A 806 -19.76 12.46 26.46
C PHE A 806 -20.87 12.81 27.47
N ALA A 807 -22.14 12.54 27.12
CA ALA A 807 -23.28 12.72 28.01
C ALA A 807 -23.17 11.82 29.26
N ASP A 808 -22.75 10.57 29.11
CA ASP A 808 -22.45 9.65 30.21
C ASP A 808 -21.32 10.15 31.13
N ALA A 809 -20.36 10.91 30.60
CA ALA A 809 -19.31 11.57 31.39
C ALA A 809 -19.77 12.89 32.04
N GLY A 810 -21.06 13.25 31.91
CA GLY A 810 -21.65 14.46 32.49
C GLY A 810 -21.41 15.74 31.69
N PHE A 811 -20.98 15.65 30.43
CA PHE A 811 -20.80 16.83 29.57
C PHE A 811 -22.15 17.30 29.00
N ASN A 812 -22.32 18.62 28.84
CA ASN A 812 -23.55 19.17 28.29
C ASN A 812 -23.59 18.97 26.76
N SER A 813 -24.53 18.15 26.29
CA SER A 813 -24.83 18.00 24.86
C SER A 813 -25.44 19.29 24.34
N PHE A 814 -24.76 19.99 23.43
CA PHE A 814 -25.11 21.37 23.07
C PHE A 814 -25.91 21.46 21.77
N ALA A 815 -25.32 21.04 20.64
CA ALA A 815 -25.93 21.18 19.32
C ALA A 815 -25.41 20.12 18.33
N ALA A 816 -26.19 19.87 17.28
CA ALA A 816 -25.73 19.19 16.07
C ALA A 816 -25.46 20.19 14.94
N VAL A 817 -24.42 19.93 14.14
CA VAL A 817 -24.07 20.68 12.92
C VAL A 817 -23.86 19.69 11.77
N GLY A 818 -24.27 20.05 10.56
CA GLY A 818 -24.39 19.07 9.46
C GLY A 818 -25.56 18.11 9.66
N PHE A 819 -26.62 18.59 10.32
CA PHE A 819 -27.81 17.80 10.63
C PHE A 819 -28.64 17.51 9.38
N ASP A 820 -29.04 16.24 9.23
CA ASP A 820 -29.84 15.75 8.11
C ASP A 820 -31.21 15.28 8.64
N PRO A 821 -32.35 15.86 8.22
CA PRO A 821 -33.66 15.46 8.72
C PRO A 821 -34.07 14.00 8.46
N GLU A 822 -33.55 13.37 7.40
CA GLU A 822 -33.82 11.98 7.04
C GLU A 822 -32.86 11.02 7.75
N HIS A 823 -31.58 11.41 7.86
CA HIS A 823 -30.53 10.53 8.37
C HIS A 823 -30.18 10.73 9.85
N SER A 824 -30.42 11.90 10.44
CA SER A 824 -30.08 12.24 11.83
C SER A 824 -31.27 12.16 12.81
N ILE A 825 -32.43 11.61 12.39
CA ILE A 825 -33.64 11.59 13.22
C ILE A 825 -33.45 10.88 14.58
N SER A 826 -32.70 9.78 14.62
CA SER A 826 -32.35 9.06 15.86
C SER A 826 -31.62 9.97 16.87
N TRP A 827 -30.71 10.83 16.39
CA TRP A 827 -30.02 11.84 17.21
C TRP A 827 -31.01 12.86 17.77
N LYS A 828 -31.92 13.39 16.93
CA LYS A 828 -32.83 14.45 17.35
C LYS A 828 -33.88 14.02 18.37
N VAL A 829 -34.33 12.77 18.30
CA VAL A 829 -35.26 12.22 19.31
C VAL A 829 -34.53 11.95 20.64
N ARG A 830 -33.23 11.59 20.62
CA ARG A 830 -32.40 11.49 21.83
C ARG A 830 -32.13 12.84 22.48
N TYR A 831 -31.88 13.87 21.67
CA TYR A 831 -31.55 15.23 22.12
C TYR A 831 -32.63 16.26 21.70
N PRO A 832 -33.86 16.17 22.23
CA PRO A 832 -35.00 16.98 21.76
C PRO A 832 -34.81 18.48 22.03
N ASN A 833 -34.08 18.84 23.09
CA ASN A 833 -33.87 20.25 23.47
C ASN A 833 -32.64 20.90 22.80
N CYS A 834 -31.73 20.12 22.21
CA CYS A 834 -30.53 20.66 21.58
C CYS A 834 -30.88 21.25 20.20
N PRO A 835 -30.47 22.49 19.86
CA PRO A 835 -30.59 23.01 18.49
C PRO A 835 -29.82 22.13 17.50
N VAL A 836 -30.29 22.14 16.26
CA VAL A 836 -29.67 21.44 15.14
C VAL A 836 -29.54 22.39 13.96
N PHE A 837 -28.44 22.28 13.24
CA PHE A 837 -28.09 23.14 12.12
C PHE A 837 -27.67 22.30 10.92
N ASP A 838 -28.27 22.57 9.76
CA ASP A 838 -27.88 22.00 8.48
C ASP A 838 -26.65 22.74 7.88
N GLY A 839 -26.19 22.28 6.72
CA GLY A 839 -25.01 22.85 6.05
C GLY A 839 -23.67 22.51 6.73
N SER A 840 -22.58 23.07 6.20
CA SER A 840 -21.22 22.83 6.71
C SER A 840 -20.90 23.71 7.93
N PRO A 841 -19.93 23.30 8.78
CA PRO A 841 -19.44 24.11 9.90
C PRO A 841 -19.08 25.55 9.49
N GLN A 842 -18.36 25.70 8.37
CA GLN A 842 -17.96 27.02 7.88
C GLN A 842 -19.15 27.90 7.47
N GLN A 843 -20.22 27.34 6.90
CA GLN A 843 -21.44 28.11 6.59
C GLN A 843 -22.12 28.57 7.87
N LEU A 844 -22.46 27.64 8.78
CA LEU A 844 -23.14 27.96 10.04
C LEU A 844 -22.43 29.09 10.81
N PHE A 845 -21.11 28.98 11.02
CA PHE A 845 -20.40 29.99 11.81
C PHE A 845 -20.18 31.31 11.06
N ASN A 846 -20.24 31.33 9.72
CA ASN A 846 -20.31 32.57 8.95
C ASN A 846 -21.71 33.22 9.07
N ASP A 847 -22.78 32.43 9.05
CA ASP A 847 -24.15 32.91 9.15
C ASP A 847 -24.44 33.47 10.56
N LEU A 848 -23.91 32.82 11.61
CA LEU A 848 -23.90 33.34 12.98
C LEU A 848 -23.03 34.61 13.10
N SER A 849 -21.84 34.65 12.48
CA SER A 849 -20.94 35.81 12.51
C SER A 849 -21.49 37.03 11.78
N SER A 850 -22.34 36.82 10.77
CA SER A 850 -22.97 37.88 9.96
C SER A 850 -24.32 38.36 10.51
N GLY A 851 -24.88 37.66 11.50
CA GLY A 851 -26.25 37.90 11.97
C GLY A 851 -27.34 37.41 10.99
N THR A 852 -26.99 36.53 10.05
CA THR A 852 -27.94 35.82 9.18
C THR A 852 -28.71 34.76 9.98
N LEU A 853 -28.07 34.17 10.98
CA LEU A 853 -28.71 33.39 12.05
C LEU A 853 -28.46 34.08 13.39
N ASP A 854 -29.49 34.14 14.24
CA ASP A 854 -29.35 34.66 15.61
C ASP A 854 -28.38 33.78 16.40
N THR A 855 -27.37 34.41 17.02
CA THR A 855 -26.48 33.72 17.98
C THR A 855 -27.33 33.18 19.13
N PRO A 856 -27.42 31.84 19.34
CA PRO A 856 -28.27 31.29 20.39
C PRO A 856 -27.83 31.82 21.77
N HIS A 857 -28.79 32.23 22.60
CA HIS A 857 -28.52 32.70 23.97
C HIS A 857 -27.73 31.67 24.83
N LEU A 858 -27.76 30.40 24.41
CA LEU A 858 -26.98 29.29 24.98
C LEU A 858 -25.45 29.47 24.89
N LEU A 859 -24.93 30.32 23.98
CA LEU A 859 -23.50 30.65 23.89
C LEU A 859 -23.06 31.74 24.89
N ALA A 860 -23.98 32.32 25.67
CA ALA A 860 -23.63 33.31 26.69
C ALA A 860 -22.82 32.68 27.86
N GLY A 861 -21.89 33.45 28.43
CA GLY A 861 -21.08 33.03 29.58
C GLY A 861 -19.77 32.31 29.26
N ASP A 862 -19.37 32.28 27.97
CA ASP A 862 -18.15 31.66 27.45
C ASP A 862 -17.89 30.21 27.94
N PRO A 863 -18.73 29.25 27.52
CA PRO A 863 -18.57 27.84 27.86
C PRO A 863 -17.29 27.25 27.26
N ILE A 864 -16.75 26.20 27.90
CA ILE A 864 -15.66 25.40 27.35
C ILE A 864 -16.23 24.59 26.17
N LYS A 865 -15.75 24.87 24.95
CA LYS A 865 -16.29 24.27 23.71
C LYS A 865 -15.53 23.01 23.33
N VAL A 866 -16.24 21.91 23.18
CA VAL A 866 -15.71 20.66 22.60
C VAL A 866 -16.31 20.46 21.22
N SER A 867 -15.49 20.36 20.17
CA SER A 867 -15.95 19.81 18.88
C SER A 867 -15.78 18.29 18.88
N LEU A 868 -16.80 17.58 18.38
CA LEU A 868 -16.82 16.14 18.29
C LEU A 868 -17.11 15.73 16.84
N VAL A 869 -16.20 14.94 16.26
CA VAL A 869 -16.23 14.48 14.87
C VAL A 869 -15.90 12.98 14.85
N ALA A 870 -16.76 12.16 14.26
CA ALA A 870 -16.55 10.72 14.17
C ALA A 870 -16.77 10.16 12.77
N GLY A 871 -15.86 9.29 12.32
CA GLY A 871 -16.04 8.47 11.12
C GLY A 871 -16.95 7.25 11.40
N ARG A 872 -17.76 6.87 10.42
CA ARG A 872 -18.65 5.70 10.51
C ARG A 872 -17.88 4.40 10.74
N ASN A 873 -18.41 3.54 11.60
CA ASN A 873 -17.79 2.30 12.09
C ASN A 873 -17.85 1.11 11.10
N THR A 874 -17.70 1.37 9.80
CA THR A 874 -17.95 0.39 8.72
C THR A 874 -16.71 -0.42 8.33
N ASP A 875 -16.91 -1.64 7.85
CA ASP A 875 -15.85 -2.66 7.69
C ASP A 875 -14.91 -2.49 6.49
N ARG A 876 -15.11 -1.44 5.68
CA ARG A 876 -14.72 -1.41 4.28
C ARG A 876 -13.23 -1.09 4.00
N CYS A 877 -12.43 -0.79 5.02
CA CYS A 877 -11.02 -0.39 4.86
C CYS A 877 -9.97 -1.52 4.94
N SER A 878 -10.36 -2.79 5.03
CA SER A 878 -9.40 -3.91 5.03
C SER A 878 -8.96 -4.41 3.62
N LYS A 879 -9.32 -3.71 2.54
CA LYS A 879 -8.87 -4.03 1.17
C LYS A 879 -7.53 -3.35 0.84
N PRO A 880 -6.57 -4.03 0.14
CA PRO A 880 -5.28 -3.43 -0.27
C PRO A 880 -5.37 -2.26 -1.27
N ARG A 881 -6.53 -2.04 -1.89
CA ARG A 881 -6.88 -0.83 -2.64
C ARG A 881 -8.17 -0.28 -2.03
N ILE A 882 -8.15 0.98 -1.59
CA ILE A 882 -9.38 1.72 -1.25
C ILE A 882 -10.07 2.06 -2.58
N GLU A 883 -11.31 1.64 -2.74
CA GLU A 883 -12.14 1.97 -3.91
C GLU A 883 -12.45 3.48 -3.96
N PRO A 884 -12.62 4.12 -5.15
CA PRO A 884 -12.74 5.57 -5.24
C PRO A 884 -13.90 6.15 -4.40
N GLU A 885 -15.08 5.56 -4.47
CA GLU A 885 -16.28 5.91 -3.70
C GLU A 885 -16.08 5.73 -2.17
N LEU A 886 -15.20 4.80 -1.79
CA LEU A 886 -14.79 4.58 -0.41
C LEU A 886 -13.70 5.53 0.08
N LYS A 887 -13.02 6.24 -0.82
CA LYS A 887 -12.06 7.28 -0.44
C LYS A 887 -12.77 8.53 0.04
N GLU A 888 -13.88 8.93 -0.60
CA GLU A 888 -14.63 10.14 -0.25
C GLU A 888 -15.26 9.98 1.14
N SER A 889 -16.13 8.97 1.32
CA SER A 889 -16.83 8.71 2.60
C SER A 889 -15.92 8.33 3.80
N PHE A 890 -14.64 8.04 3.58
CA PHE A 890 -13.65 7.90 4.66
C PHE A 890 -13.00 9.23 5.06
N LEU A 891 -12.98 10.21 4.17
CA LEU A 891 -12.38 11.52 4.36
C LEU A 891 -13.35 12.56 4.93
N ASP A 892 -14.67 12.35 4.87
CA ASP A 892 -15.69 13.22 5.48
C ASP A 892 -15.30 13.76 6.88
N PRO A 893 -14.78 12.96 7.84
CA PRO A 893 -14.39 13.46 9.16
C PRO A 893 -13.22 14.46 9.12
N LEU A 894 -12.30 14.29 8.17
CA LEU A 894 -11.16 15.20 7.99
C LEU A 894 -11.58 16.47 7.24
N ASP A 895 -12.53 16.36 6.32
CA ASP A 895 -13.08 17.50 5.58
C ASP A 895 -14.02 18.36 6.46
N ILE A 896 -14.73 17.73 7.40
CA ILE A 896 -15.45 18.40 8.51
C ILE A 896 -14.45 19.13 9.44
N MET A 897 -13.36 18.48 9.86
CA MET A 897 -12.30 19.13 10.65
C MET A 897 -11.68 20.32 9.91
N ASP A 898 -11.43 20.20 8.60
CA ASP A 898 -10.98 21.30 7.75
C ASP A 898 -12.00 22.46 7.71
N SER A 899 -13.30 22.15 7.63
CA SER A 899 -14.38 23.16 7.65
C SER A 899 -14.45 23.89 9.00
N ILE A 900 -14.33 23.16 10.12
CA ILE A 900 -14.21 23.73 11.46
C ILE A 900 -12.97 24.65 11.54
N MET A 901 -11.80 24.17 11.09
CA MET A 901 -10.55 24.93 11.15
C MET A 901 -10.57 26.23 10.33
N LYS A 902 -11.35 26.27 9.24
CA LYS A 902 -11.57 27.43 8.34
C LYS A 902 -12.76 28.33 8.74
N SER A 903 -13.45 27.99 9.83
CA SER A 903 -14.58 28.76 10.37
C SER A 903 -14.14 29.70 11.50
N ASN A 904 -15.03 30.59 11.93
CA ASN A 904 -14.84 31.44 13.11
C ASN A 904 -15.07 30.70 14.44
N PHE A 905 -15.33 29.38 14.44
CA PHE A 905 -15.49 28.61 15.66
C PHE A 905 -14.13 28.32 16.32
N ASP A 906 -13.99 28.72 17.58
CA ASP A 906 -12.80 28.46 18.41
C ASP A 906 -13.10 27.42 19.50
N PRO A 907 -12.96 26.11 19.18
CA PRO A 907 -13.06 25.05 20.18
C PRO A 907 -11.86 25.06 21.14
N ASP A 908 -12.12 24.68 22.40
CA ASP A 908 -11.10 24.50 23.44
C ASP A 908 -10.49 23.09 23.39
N PHE A 909 -11.29 22.11 22.96
CA PHE A 909 -10.88 20.75 22.64
C PHE A 909 -11.53 20.32 21.32
N GLN A 910 -10.74 19.69 20.45
CA GLN A 910 -11.23 19.07 19.22
C GLN A 910 -11.03 17.56 19.30
N VAL A 911 -12.10 16.80 19.11
CA VAL A 911 -12.10 15.33 19.25
C VAL A 911 -12.48 14.70 17.91
N LEU A 912 -11.54 13.96 17.33
CA LEU A 912 -11.70 13.25 16.07
C LEU A 912 -11.51 11.74 16.30
N GLN A 913 -12.56 10.95 16.08
CA GLN A 913 -12.51 9.49 16.13
C GLN A 913 -12.56 8.89 14.71
N MET A 914 -11.54 8.13 14.33
CA MET A 914 -11.46 7.45 13.03
C MET A 914 -11.15 5.97 13.18
N LEU A 915 -11.30 5.22 12.08
CA LEU A 915 -10.84 3.84 11.99
C LEU A 915 -9.33 3.77 11.70
N PRO A 916 -8.65 2.63 11.98
CA PRO A 916 -7.22 2.42 11.68
C PRO A 916 -6.82 2.63 10.22
N GLY A 917 -7.78 2.64 9.29
CA GLY A 917 -7.59 3.06 7.90
C GLY A 917 -7.02 4.49 7.74
N ALA A 918 -7.06 5.34 8.78
CA ALA A 918 -6.35 6.62 8.80
C ALA A 918 -4.82 6.47 8.60
N PHE A 919 -4.25 5.31 8.93
CA PHE A 919 -2.84 4.98 8.69
C PHE A 919 -2.57 4.25 7.36
N HIS A 920 -3.61 4.02 6.53
CA HIS A 920 -3.44 3.45 5.20
C HIS A 920 -2.68 4.44 4.28
N PRO A 921 -1.72 4.02 3.45
CA PRO A 921 -0.88 4.94 2.66
C PRO A 921 -1.63 6.02 1.87
N ASN A 922 -2.76 5.67 1.25
CA ASN A 922 -3.57 6.58 0.43
C ASN A 922 -4.40 7.62 1.24
N VAL A 923 -4.36 7.56 2.58
CA VAL A 923 -5.12 8.43 3.51
C VAL A 923 -4.20 9.11 4.52
N PHE A 924 -3.12 8.43 4.94
CA PHE A 924 -2.19 8.90 5.96
C PHE A 924 -1.62 10.30 5.69
N GLU A 925 -1.39 10.67 4.42
CA GLU A 925 -0.96 12.02 4.04
C GLU A 925 -1.99 13.10 4.41
N ARG A 926 -3.29 12.84 4.15
CA ARG A 926 -4.41 13.75 4.47
C ARG A 926 -4.71 13.78 5.97
N PHE A 927 -4.60 12.64 6.66
CA PHE A 927 -4.66 12.59 8.12
C PHE A 927 -3.52 13.42 8.74
N SER A 928 -2.27 13.18 8.33
CA SER A 928 -1.09 13.89 8.83
C SER A 928 -1.13 15.39 8.50
N SER A 929 -1.68 15.78 7.34
CA SER A 929 -1.95 17.19 7.00
C SER A 929 -2.92 17.85 7.99
N THR A 930 -3.99 17.15 8.38
CA THR A 930 -4.97 17.66 9.36
C THR A 930 -4.32 17.86 10.73
N ILE A 931 -3.51 16.89 11.18
CA ILE A 931 -2.73 16.97 12.43
C ILE A 931 -1.73 18.14 12.38
N PHE A 932 -1.08 18.36 11.24
CA PHE A 932 -0.15 19.47 11.05
C PHE A 932 -0.87 20.84 11.09
N GLN A 933 -2.05 20.97 10.49
CA GLN A 933 -2.85 22.20 10.59
C GLN A 933 -3.26 22.53 12.03
N LEU A 934 -3.62 21.52 12.85
CA LEU A 934 -3.93 21.71 14.27
C LEU A 934 -2.69 22.19 15.06
N LEU A 935 -1.53 21.58 14.80
CA LEU A 935 -0.24 22.01 15.37
C LEU A 935 0.12 23.46 14.99
N GLU A 936 -0.10 23.86 13.73
CA GLU A 936 0.09 25.23 13.25
C GLU A 936 -0.97 26.23 13.79
N LYS A 937 -2.14 25.76 14.25
CA LYS A 937 -3.10 26.53 15.07
C LYS A 937 -2.76 26.56 16.57
N GLY A 938 -1.54 26.13 16.94
CA GLY A 938 -1.00 26.20 18.30
C GLY A 938 -1.48 25.10 19.25
N GLU A 939 -2.11 24.05 18.73
CA GLU A 939 -2.68 22.98 19.56
C GLU A 939 -1.64 21.90 19.90
N THR A 940 -1.63 21.46 21.16
CA THR A 940 -1.13 20.12 21.49
C THR A 940 -2.08 19.10 20.85
N VAL A 941 -1.53 18.07 20.21
CA VAL A 941 -2.31 16.96 19.62
C VAL A 941 -1.86 15.63 20.23
N CYS A 942 -2.79 14.91 20.86
CA CYS A 942 -2.61 13.53 21.28
C CYS A 942 -3.34 12.61 20.28
N VAL A 943 -2.65 11.60 19.76
CA VAL A 943 -3.23 10.51 18.96
C VAL A 943 -3.02 9.21 19.70
N ASN A 944 -4.12 8.57 20.11
CA ASN A 944 -4.16 7.28 20.79
C ASN A 944 -4.81 6.23 19.89
N ILE A 945 -4.29 5.00 19.89
CA ILE A 945 -4.93 3.84 19.26
C ILE A 945 -5.48 2.95 20.38
N SER A 946 -6.80 2.75 20.43
CA SER A 946 -7.43 1.95 21.50
C SER A 946 -8.22 0.77 20.94
N SER A 947 -8.16 -0.39 21.62
CA SER A 947 -9.00 -1.55 21.33
C SER A 947 -10.39 -1.39 21.98
N LEU A 948 -11.46 -1.67 21.24
CA LEU A 948 -12.82 -1.68 21.78
C LEU A 948 -13.00 -2.66 22.95
N GLN A 949 -12.27 -3.79 22.93
CA GLN A 949 -12.33 -4.81 23.98
C GLN A 949 -11.87 -4.29 25.35
N SER A 950 -10.94 -3.33 25.37
CA SER A 950 -10.43 -2.65 26.58
C SER A 950 -11.51 -1.82 27.30
N PHE A 951 -12.65 -1.59 26.66
CA PHE A 951 -13.82 -0.88 27.20
C PHE A 951 -15.06 -1.77 27.26
N GLY A 952 -14.87 -3.09 27.33
CA GLY A 952 -15.95 -4.07 27.51
C GLY A 952 -16.76 -4.40 26.25
N CYS A 953 -16.48 -3.76 25.11
CA CYS A 953 -17.23 -4.00 23.87
C CYS A 953 -16.82 -5.33 23.21
N ALA A 954 -17.79 -6.06 22.66
CA ALA A 954 -17.56 -7.44 22.19
C ALA A 954 -16.99 -7.58 20.76
N ARG A 955 -16.82 -6.47 20.03
CA ARG A 955 -16.26 -6.43 18.66
C ARG A 955 -14.73 -6.39 18.68
N GLN A 956 -14.06 -7.20 17.85
CA GLN A 956 -12.60 -7.15 17.66
C GLN A 956 -12.21 -5.98 16.76
N ARG A 957 -11.96 -4.80 17.34
CA ARG A 957 -11.68 -3.59 16.56
C ARG A 957 -10.85 -2.59 17.34
N TYR A 958 -10.12 -1.75 16.62
CA TYR A 958 -9.41 -0.58 17.15
C TYR A 958 -10.04 0.72 16.63
N LEU A 959 -9.87 1.81 17.39
CA LEU A 959 -10.15 3.19 16.97
C LEU A 959 -8.89 4.04 17.07
N VAL A 960 -8.80 5.04 16.19
CA VAL A 960 -7.78 6.11 16.22
C VAL A 960 -8.45 7.34 16.81
N ASN A 961 -8.09 7.66 18.04
CA ASN A 961 -8.65 8.74 18.82
C ASN A 961 -7.66 9.90 18.83
N THR A 962 -7.98 10.96 18.08
CA THR A 962 -7.23 12.21 18.09
C THR A 962 -7.95 13.21 18.99
N VAL A 963 -7.21 13.83 19.91
CA VAL A 963 -7.67 15.05 20.59
C VAL A 963 -6.63 16.14 20.43
N ALA A 964 -7.08 17.31 19.99
CA ALA A 964 -6.27 18.50 19.88
C ALA A 964 -6.80 19.60 20.81
N SER A 965 -5.91 20.41 21.35
CA SER A 965 -6.26 21.48 22.29
C SER A 965 -5.14 22.50 22.45
N ARG A 966 -5.46 23.80 22.54
CA ARG A 966 -4.49 24.86 22.84
C ARG A 966 -4.05 24.89 24.31
N PHE A 967 -4.67 24.08 25.17
CA PHE A 967 -4.35 24.02 26.59
C PHE A 967 -3.16 23.10 26.83
N PRO A 968 -1.97 23.60 27.23
CA PRO A 968 -0.75 22.79 27.37
C PRO A 968 -0.84 21.71 28.47
N GLY A 969 -1.91 21.74 29.27
CA GLY A 969 -2.26 20.67 30.21
C GLY A 969 -2.48 19.32 29.52
N LEU A 970 -2.94 19.30 28.26
CA LEU A 970 -3.10 18.07 27.46
C LEU A 970 -1.76 17.34 27.26
N ALA A 971 -0.65 18.07 27.10
CA ALA A 971 0.68 17.47 26.98
C ALA A 971 1.18 16.92 28.34
N VAL A 972 0.74 17.50 29.46
CA VAL A 972 1.15 17.12 30.83
C VAL A 972 0.30 15.98 31.39
N VAL A 973 -0.97 15.88 30.96
CA VAL A 973 -1.90 14.78 31.27
C VAL A 973 -2.32 14.16 29.92
N PRO A 974 -1.41 13.45 29.23
CA PRO A 974 -1.69 12.87 27.92
C PRO A 974 -2.80 11.83 28.02
N ILE A 975 -3.53 11.66 26.91
CA ILE A 975 -4.69 10.76 26.83
C ILE A 975 -4.23 9.30 26.81
N LYS A 976 -4.05 8.76 28.01
CA LYS A 976 -3.85 7.33 28.26
C LYS A 976 -5.23 6.69 28.48
N LEU A 977 -5.81 6.12 27.42
CA LEU A 977 -7.07 5.37 27.50
C LEU A 977 -6.84 3.95 28.05
N THR A 978 -6.23 3.86 29.24
CA THR A 978 -5.97 2.58 29.92
C THR A 978 -7.28 1.84 30.20
N ALA A 979 -7.29 0.52 29.97
CA ALA A 979 -8.43 -0.32 30.28
C ALA A 979 -8.85 -0.18 31.76
N HIS A 980 -10.09 0.24 31.99
CA HIS A 980 -10.73 0.07 33.30
C HIS A 980 -11.22 -1.38 33.41
N ARG A 981 -10.28 -2.28 33.66
CA ARG A 981 -10.53 -3.65 34.13
C ARG A 981 -9.65 -3.94 35.32
N THR A 982 -10.29 -4.10 36.47
CA THR A 982 -9.76 -4.81 37.63
C THR A 982 -9.79 -6.31 37.37
N GLU A 983 -8.99 -7.09 38.11
CA GLU A 983 -8.95 -8.55 37.98
C GLU A 983 -10.31 -9.18 38.37
N ASP A 984 -11.09 -8.52 39.23
CA ASP A 984 -12.46 -8.86 39.62
C ASP A 984 -13.55 -8.63 38.55
N ASP A 985 -13.26 -7.99 37.40
CA ASP A 985 -14.27 -7.71 36.38
C ASP A 985 -14.69 -9.00 35.65
N GLU A 986 -15.71 -9.68 36.18
CA GLU A 986 -16.34 -10.85 35.55
C GLU A 986 -16.66 -10.58 34.06
N PHE A 987 -16.43 -11.60 33.26
CA PHE A 987 -16.38 -11.43 31.82
C PHE A 987 -17.77 -11.50 31.21
N THR A 988 -18.53 -10.38 31.26
CA THR A 988 -19.89 -10.25 30.72
C THR A 988 -19.98 -10.89 29.33
N PHE A 989 -20.52 -12.10 29.27
CA PHE A 989 -20.67 -12.81 28.02
C PHE A 989 -21.73 -12.11 27.18
N ILE A 990 -21.73 -12.30 25.85
CA ILE A 990 -22.79 -11.73 25.00
C ILE A 990 -24.16 -12.26 25.45
N THR A 991 -24.22 -13.54 25.86
CA THR A 991 -25.38 -14.14 26.50
C THR A 991 -25.87 -13.32 27.70
N ASP A 992 -25.00 -12.85 28.59
CA ASP A 992 -25.40 -12.00 29.72
C ASP A 992 -25.91 -10.62 29.32
N LEU A 993 -25.40 -10.07 28.21
CA LEU A 993 -25.86 -8.78 27.65
C LEU A 993 -27.22 -8.88 26.95
N ILE A 994 -27.65 -10.07 26.49
CA ILE A 994 -28.86 -10.25 25.67
C ILE A 994 -29.85 -11.31 26.16
N LYS A 995 -29.60 -12.00 27.29
CA LYS A 995 -30.47 -13.09 27.80
C LYS A 995 -31.92 -12.68 28.06
N ASP A 996 -32.17 -11.47 28.54
CA ASP A 996 -33.51 -10.91 28.71
C ASP A 996 -34.16 -10.46 27.40
N LEU A 997 -33.38 -10.37 26.32
CA LEU A 997 -33.85 -10.20 24.94
C LEU A 997 -34.04 -11.53 24.21
N SER A 998 -33.82 -12.70 24.85
CA SER A 998 -33.92 -14.03 24.22
C SER A 998 -35.35 -14.51 23.96
N PHE A 999 -36.21 -13.64 23.46
CA PHE A 999 -37.56 -13.97 22.98
C PHE A 999 -37.69 -13.64 21.47
N LEU A 1000 -38.84 -13.98 20.88
CA LEU A 1000 -39.24 -13.50 19.55
C LEU A 1000 -40.22 -12.34 19.72
N ASN A 1001 -40.15 -11.32 18.87
CA ASN A 1001 -41.08 -10.21 18.92
C ASN A 1001 -42.53 -10.70 18.60
N PRO A 1002 -43.47 -10.69 19.57
CA PRO A 1002 -44.81 -11.23 19.37
C PRO A 1002 -45.70 -10.40 18.42
N ARG A 1003 -45.16 -9.32 17.85
CA ARG A 1003 -45.82 -8.45 16.86
C ARG A 1003 -45.23 -8.59 15.47
N GLN A 1004 -44.15 -9.36 15.31
CA GLN A 1004 -43.57 -9.66 14.01
C GLN A 1004 -44.42 -10.71 13.29
N THR A 1005 -44.73 -10.47 12.02
CA THR A 1005 -45.60 -11.34 11.20
C THR A 1005 -44.92 -11.73 9.90
N GLU A 1006 -45.11 -12.97 9.47
CA GLU A 1006 -44.36 -13.60 8.36
C GLU A 1006 -44.63 -13.02 6.97
N SER A 1007 -45.69 -12.22 6.81
CA SER A 1007 -46.41 -12.09 5.53
C SER A 1007 -46.63 -10.66 5.02
N SER A 1008 -45.90 -9.67 5.54
CA SER A 1008 -46.06 -8.26 5.11
C SER A 1008 -44.73 -7.55 4.81
N GLU A 1009 -44.57 -7.11 3.56
CA GLU A 1009 -43.51 -6.17 3.14
C GLU A 1009 -43.63 -4.79 3.85
N GLU A 1010 -44.83 -4.45 4.35
CA GLU A 1010 -45.00 -3.35 5.29
C GLU A 1010 -44.67 -3.78 6.73
N VAL A 1011 -43.56 -3.29 7.28
CA VAL A 1011 -43.12 -3.54 8.69
C VAL A 1011 -43.91 -2.67 9.70
N ARG A 1012 -45.19 -2.40 9.42
CA ARG A 1012 -46.03 -1.52 10.26
C ARG A 1012 -46.42 -2.23 11.55
N GLY A 1013 -46.06 -1.61 12.67
CA GLY A 1013 -46.49 -2.05 14.01
C GLY A 1013 -45.56 -3.04 14.72
N GLN A 1014 -44.35 -3.31 14.21
CA GLN A 1014 -43.38 -4.22 14.83
C GLN A 1014 -42.40 -3.51 15.81
N PHE A 1015 -42.23 -2.19 15.66
CA PHE A 1015 -41.24 -1.30 16.31
C PHE A 1015 -40.94 -1.47 17.81
N ILE A 1016 -41.95 -1.89 18.61
CA ILE A 1016 -41.93 -1.91 20.08
C ILE A 1016 -42.70 -3.14 20.57
N CYS A 1017 -42.11 -3.92 21.46
CA CYS A 1017 -42.69 -5.15 21.99
C CYS A 1017 -42.48 -5.30 23.51
N SER A 1018 -42.98 -6.39 24.07
CA SER A 1018 -42.72 -6.81 25.47
C SER A 1018 -42.51 -8.32 25.50
N PRO A 1019 -41.75 -8.85 26.47
CA PRO A 1019 -41.61 -10.30 26.67
C PRO A 1019 -42.95 -10.98 26.99
N SER A 1020 -43.11 -12.24 26.58
CA SER A 1020 -44.28 -13.06 26.95
C SER A 1020 -44.29 -13.34 28.46
N GLY A 1021 -45.40 -13.02 29.13
CA GLY A 1021 -45.46 -12.88 30.59
C GLY A 1021 -45.64 -14.17 31.39
N GLU A 1022 -44.70 -15.12 31.31
CA GLU A 1022 -44.71 -16.35 32.14
C GLU A 1022 -43.77 -16.30 33.37
N LEU A 1023 -43.02 -15.20 33.56
CA LEU A 1023 -42.29 -14.95 34.81
C LEU A 1023 -43.23 -14.42 35.91
N GLY A 1024 -43.88 -15.35 36.62
CA GLY A 1024 -44.78 -15.06 37.72
C GLY A 1024 -44.07 -14.48 38.96
N GLY A 1025 -44.11 -13.15 39.11
CA GLY A 1025 -43.56 -12.45 40.28
C GLY A 1025 -44.00 -10.99 40.37
N SER A 1026 -44.65 -10.64 41.49
CA SER A 1026 -45.21 -9.32 41.83
C SER A 1026 -44.43 -8.07 41.39
N ASN A 1027 -45.16 -7.06 40.90
CA ASN A 1027 -44.76 -5.64 40.80
C ASN A 1027 -43.58 -5.29 39.85
N VAL A 1028 -43.45 -5.99 38.72
CA VAL A 1028 -42.60 -5.52 37.61
C VAL A 1028 -43.44 -4.71 36.61
N SER A 1029 -43.04 -3.45 36.34
CA SER A 1029 -43.66 -2.62 35.29
C SER A 1029 -43.48 -3.27 33.91
N PRO A 1030 -44.42 -3.11 32.96
CA PRO A 1030 -44.28 -3.67 31.62
C PRO A 1030 -43.06 -3.09 30.92
N SER A 1031 -42.03 -3.92 30.73
CA SER A 1031 -40.83 -3.53 29.99
C SER A 1031 -41.15 -3.46 28.50
N TYR A 1032 -41.00 -2.27 27.93
CA TYR A 1032 -41.14 -2.04 26.50
C TYR A 1032 -39.77 -2.08 25.83
N VAL A 1033 -39.56 -3.06 24.97
CA VAL A 1033 -38.33 -3.24 24.21
C VAL A 1033 -38.52 -2.64 22.82
N TYR A 1034 -37.70 -1.65 22.48
CA TYR A 1034 -37.70 -0.99 21.16
C TYR A 1034 -36.64 -1.58 20.24
N ASN A 1035 -36.91 -1.58 18.92
CA ASN A 1035 -35.98 -2.06 17.87
C ASN A 1035 -35.61 -3.56 17.96
N HIS A 1036 -36.38 -4.35 18.69
CA HIS A 1036 -36.20 -5.80 18.76
C HIS A 1036 -36.96 -6.49 17.61
N ASN A 1037 -36.42 -6.41 16.39
CA ASN A 1037 -36.98 -7.04 15.18
C ASN A 1037 -35.91 -7.91 14.50
N THR A 1038 -36.24 -9.15 14.14
CA THR A 1038 -35.34 -10.07 13.43
C THR A 1038 -35.49 -9.88 11.92
N ILE A 1039 -34.80 -8.88 11.38
CA ILE A 1039 -34.89 -8.44 9.97
C ILE A 1039 -33.56 -8.65 9.20
N ILE A 1040 -32.49 -9.04 9.91
CA ILE A 1040 -31.10 -9.07 9.44
C ILE A 1040 -30.69 -10.50 9.13
N ARG A 1041 -30.04 -10.74 7.99
CA ARG A 1041 -29.59 -12.07 7.54
C ARG A 1041 -28.24 -12.44 8.17
N ARG A 1042 -27.98 -13.75 8.30
CA ARG A 1042 -26.76 -14.31 8.90
C ARG A 1042 -25.45 -13.71 8.34
N SER A 1043 -25.38 -13.54 7.01
CA SER A 1043 -24.24 -12.96 6.29
C SER A 1043 -23.95 -11.49 6.64
N GLU A 1044 -24.93 -10.76 7.18
CA GLU A 1044 -24.78 -9.36 7.58
C GLU A 1044 -24.18 -9.25 8.99
N ILE A 1045 -24.38 -10.27 9.83
CA ILE A 1045 -23.85 -10.37 11.20
C ILE A 1045 -22.33 -10.61 11.20
N GLU A 1046 -21.80 -11.31 10.20
CA GLU A 1046 -20.36 -11.53 10.02
C GLU A 1046 -19.56 -10.22 9.95
N SER A 1047 -20.17 -9.14 9.42
CA SER A 1047 -19.59 -7.79 9.37
C SER A 1047 -19.36 -7.12 10.74
N LEU A 1048 -19.93 -7.67 11.82
CA LEU A 1048 -19.70 -7.15 13.18
C LEU A 1048 -18.32 -7.51 13.73
N ARG A 1049 -17.66 -8.57 13.23
CA ARG A 1049 -16.42 -9.14 13.81
C ARG A 1049 -16.51 -9.30 15.33
N ILE A 1050 -17.57 -9.96 15.77
CA ILE A 1050 -17.74 -10.39 17.17
C ILE A 1050 -16.57 -11.31 17.53
N SER A 1051 -15.98 -11.14 18.72
CA SER A 1051 -14.85 -11.97 19.13
C SER A 1051 -15.25 -13.45 19.24
N PRO A 1052 -14.48 -14.41 18.69
CA PRO A 1052 -14.73 -15.84 18.87
C PRO A 1052 -14.56 -16.32 20.32
N SER A 1053 -14.13 -15.43 21.23
CA SER A 1053 -14.17 -15.63 22.68
C SER A 1053 -15.57 -15.46 23.30
N PHE A 1054 -16.56 -15.01 22.54
CA PHE A 1054 -17.96 -14.95 22.98
C PHE A 1054 -18.73 -16.06 22.28
N ASP A 1055 -19.22 -17.02 23.07
CA ASP A 1055 -19.93 -18.15 22.51
C ASP A 1055 -21.36 -17.74 22.08
N LEU A 1056 -21.61 -17.84 20.78
CA LEU A 1056 -22.94 -17.67 20.17
C LEU A 1056 -23.68 -19.01 20.03
N SER A 1057 -23.06 -20.14 20.35
CA SER A 1057 -23.68 -21.47 20.26
C SER A 1057 -24.89 -21.62 21.18
N HIS A 1058 -24.86 -20.95 22.35
CA HIS A 1058 -25.99 -20.82 23.30
C HIS A 1058 -27.26 -20.17 22.70
N LEU A 1059 -27.21 -19.60 21.50
CA LEU A 1059 -28.40 -19.20 20.74
C LEU A 1059 -29.05 -20.38 19.99
N SER A 1060 -28.76 -21.62 20.40
CA SER A 1060 -29.32 -22.88 19.90
C SER A 1060 -29.13 -24.01 20.93
N PRO A 1061 -29.98 -25.06 20.96
CA PRO A 1061 -31.40 -25.04 20.61
C PRO A 1061 -32.26 -25.91 21.56
N GLU A 1062 -32.08 -25.85 22.89
CA GLU A 1062 -32.79 -26.75 23.82
C GLU A 1062 -34.10 -26.20 24.41
N ASP A 1063 -34.21 -24.89 24.72
CA ASP A 1063 -35.37 -24.31 25.44
C ASP A 1063 -36.42 -23.58 24.56
N ALA A 1064 -36.21 -23.44 23.25
CA ALA A 1064 -37.12 -22.71 22.35
C ALA A 1064 -37.34 -23.43 21.01
N GLY A 1065 -38.46 -24.15 20.91
CA GLY A 1065 -38.80 -25.03 19.78
C GLY A 1065 -39.30 -24.37 18.50
N ASP A 1066 -38.66 -23.31 18.01
CA ASP A 1066 -38.98 -22.71 16.70
C ASP A 1066 -37.71 -22.40 15.87
N SER A 1067 -37.83 -22.57 14.57
CA SER A 1067 -36.75 -22.56 13.58
C SER A 1067 -36.30 -21.17 13.13
N GLN A 1068 -37.16 -20.15 13.24
CA GLN A 1068 -36.87 -18.82 12.68
C GLN A 1068 -35.81 -18.02 13.47
N ARG A 1069 -35.57 -18.34 14.74
CA ARG A 1069 -34.53 -17.65 15.56
C ARG A 1069 -33.09 -18.13 15.26
N GLN A 1070 -32.92 -19.23 14.53
CA GLN A 1070 -31.67 -20.00 14.40
C GLN A 1070 -30.49 -19.32 13.66
N SER A 1071 -30.56 -18.02 13.31
CA SER A 1071 -29.51 -17.35 12.50
C SER A 1071 -29.44 -15.82 12.57
N CYS A 1072 -30.26 -15.15 13.39
CA CYS A 1072 -30.48 -13.69 13.26
C CYS A 1072 -30.39 -12.96 14.62
N LEU A 1073 -29.65 -11.84 14.66
CA LEU A 1073 -29.69 -10.87 15.77
C LEU A 1073 -30.63 -9.70 15.43
N THR A 1074 -31.25 -9.11 16.45
CA THR A 1074 -32.05 -7.89 16.33
C THR A 1074 -31.22 -6.62 16.50
N VAL A 1075 -31.71 -5.49 15.98
CA VAL A 1075 -31.07 -4.17 16.11
C VAL A 1075 -30.80 -3.82 17.59
N ARG A 1076 -31.71 -4.15 18.51
CA ARG A 1076 -31.53 -3.96 19.96
C ARG A 1076 -30.40 -4.79 20.56
N GLU A 1077 -30.28 -6.06 20.19
CA GLU A 1077 -29.20 -6.94 20.67
C GLU A 1077 -27.83 -6.44 20.16
N ILE A 1078 -27.74 -6.01 18.90
CA ILE A 1078 -26.52 -5.42 18.32
C ILE A 1078 -26.16 -4.07 18.98
N ALA A 1079 -27.16 -3.27 19.37
CA ALA A 1079 -26.94 -2.03 20.11
C ALA A 1079 -26.32 -2.31 21.50
N ARG A 1080 -26.86 -3.28 22.26
CA ARG A 1080 -26.28 -3.69 23.55
C ARG A 1080 -24.88 -4.29 23.44
N ILE A 1081 -24.60 -5.07 22.39
CA ILE A 1081 -23.26 -5.60 22.06
C ILE A 1081 -22.21 -4.49 21.89
N GLN A 1082 -22.65 -3.26 21.58
CA GLN A 1082 -21.82 -2.05 21.46
C GLN A 1082 -21.99 -1.07 22.64
N HIS A 1083 -22.57 -1.53 23.76
CA HIS A 1083 -22.82 -0.77 25.00
C HIS A 1083 -23.71 0.47 24.83
N PHE A 1084 -24.66 0.42 23.89
CA PHE A 1084 -25.79 1.35 23.90
C PHE A 1084 -26.82 0.97 24.96
N LYS A 1085 -27.38 1.99 25.61
CA LYS A 1085 -28.47 1.84 26.56
C LYS A 1085 -29.80 1.56 25.84
N ASP A 1086 -30.70 0.86 26.52
CA ASP A 1086 -32.02 0.52 25.98
C ASP A 1086 -32.94 1.74 25.78
N ASP A 1087 -32.67 2.86 26.45
CA ASP A 1087 -33.40 4.12 26.32
C ASP A 1087 -33.02 4.93 25.05
N LEU A 1088 -31.93 4.58 24.37
CA LEU A 1088 -31.65 5.06 23.02
C LEU A 1088 -32.47 4.25 22.02
N VAL A 1089 -33.49 4.88 21.43
CA VAL A 1089 -34.36 4.29 20.40
C VAL A 1089 -33.92 4.77 19.02
N PHE A 1090 -33.77 3.82 18.09
CA PHE A 1090 -33.37 4.09 16.69
C PHE A 1090 -34.61 4.30 15.83
N TYR A 1091 -34.62 5.27 14.92
CA TYR A 1091 -35.78 5.66 14.12
C TYR A 1091 -35.53 5.52 12.61
N GLY A 1092 -36.59 5.59 11.81
CA GLY A 1092 -36.55 5.38 10.35
C GLY A 1092 -37.00 3.95 9.95
N SER A 1093 -36.67 3.55 8.72
CA SER A 1093 -36.94 2.19 8.22
C SER A 1093 -36.13 1.13 9.00
N PRO A 1094 -36.52 -0.16 8.99
CA PRO A 1094 -35.74 -1.20 9.66
C PRO A 1094 -34.28 -1.32 9.16
N LEU A 1095 -34.07 -1.13 7.85
CA LEU A 1095 -32.72 -1.07 7.28
C LEU A 1095 -31.92 0.11 7.84
N LYS A 1096 -32.54 1.31 7.89
CA LYS A 1096 -31.93 2.51 8.47
C LYS A 1096 -31.62 2.34 9.97
N GLN A 1097 -32.49 1.68 10.74
CA GLN A 1097 -32.25 1.36 12.15
C GLN A 1097 -31.05 0.41 12.34
N PHE A 1098 -30.87 -0.56 11.44
CA PHE A 1098 -29.69 -1.43 11.41
C PHE A 1098 -28.43 -0.67 11.00
N GLU A 1099 -28.48 0.11 9.91
CA GLU A 1099 -27.37 0.94 9.43
C GLU A 1099 -26.88 1.94 10.50
N ASP A 1100 -27.79 2.60 11.21
CA ASP A 1100 -27.48 3.49 12.34
C ASP A 1100 -26.64 2.75 13.40
N VAL A 1101 -27.07 1.55 13.82
CA VAL A 1101 -26.37 0.75 14.84
C VAL A 1101 -25.04 0.20 14.34
N ILE A 1102 -24.94 -0.24 13.08
CA ILE A 1102 -23.69 -0.76 12.51
C ILE A 1102 -22.65 0.35 12.29
N ALA A 1103 -23.09 1.54 11.86
CA ALA A 1103 -22.23 2.68 11.60
C ALA A 1103 -21.84 3.47 12.87
N ALA A 1104 -22.57 3.29 13.97
CA ALA A 1104 -22.32 3.92 15.27
C ALA A 1104 -20.96 3.58 15.88
N GLN A 1105 -20.40 4.52 16.64
CA GLN A 1105 -19.17 4.32 17.42
C GLN A 1105 -19.51 4.01 18.88
N PRO A 1106 -18.92 2.97 19.52
CA PRO A 1106 -19.30 2.57 20.88
C PRO A 1106 -19.10 3.69 21.93
N PRO A 1107 -20.13 4.06 22.70
CA PRO A 1107 -20.05 5.11 23.72
C PRO A 1107 -18.90 4.98 24.75
N PRO A 1108 -18.48 3.77 25.21
CA PRO A 1108 -17.44 3.65 26.23
C PRO A 1108 -16.09 4.29 25.88
N VAL A 1109 -15.69 4.34 24.61
CA VAL A 1109 -14.42 4.97 24.21
C VAL A 1109 -14.51 6.49 24.27
N ALA A 1110 -15.60 7.07 23.76
CA ALA A 1110 -15.85 8.50 23.84
C ALA A 1110 -16.01 8.98 25.30
N ARG A 1111 -16.63 8.15 26.15
CA ARG A 1111 -16.72 8.35 27.61
C ARG A 1111 -15.35 8.37 28.28
N ALA A 1112 -14.41 7.51 27.86
CA ALA A 1112 -13.04 7.53 28.35
C ALA A 1112 -12.28 8.81 27.92
N ILE A 1113 -12.46 9.26 26.68
CA ILE A 1113 -11.89 10.52 26.17
C ILE A 1113 -12.45 11.72 26.95
N ALA A 1114 -13.76 11.79 27.16
CA ALA A 1114 -14.42 12.83 27.94
C ALA A 1114 -13.88 12.88 29.38
N ASN A 1115 -13.71 11.72 30.03
CA ASN A 1115 -13.09 11.61 31.35
C ASN A 1115 -11.62 12.09 31.38
N CYS A 1116 -10.85 11.90 30.30
CA CYS A 1116 -9.51 12.49 30.17
C CYS A 1116 -9.56 14.02 30.01
N ILE A 1117 -10.47 14.56 29.20
CA ILE A 1117 -10.67 16.01 29.03
C ILE A 1117 -11.07 16.66 30.36
N ALA A 1118 -11.99 16.05 31.13
CA ALA A 1118 -12.38 16.53 32.46
C ALA A 1118 -11.19 16.57 33.45
N LYS A 1119 -10.31 15.56 33.43
CA LYS A 1119 -9.06 15.55 34.22
C LYS A 1119 -8.11 16.68 33.78
N CYS A 1120 -7.98 16.94 32.48
CA CYS A 1120 -7.18 18.04 31.95
C CYS A 1120 -7.70 19.40 32.44
N ILE A 1121 -9.01 19.67 32.29
CA ILE A 1121 -9.67 20.90 32.74
C ILE A 1121 -9.45 21.10 34.24
N LYS A 1122 -9.73 20.08 35.07
CA LYS A 1122 -9.54 20.12 36.52
C LYS A 1122 -8.11 20.50 36.90
N SER A 1123 -7.10 19.90 36.25
CA SER A 1123 -5.68 20.20 36.52
C SER A 1123 -5.28 21.65 36.21
N VAL A 1124 -5.98 22.31 35.27
CA VAL A 1124 -5.77 23.74 34.94
C VAL A 1124 -6.44 24.62 35.99
N VAL A 1125 -7.66 24.28 36.42
CA VAL A 1125 -8.40 25.01 37.46
C VAL A 1125 -7.63 24.98 38.79
N GLU A 1126 -7.17 23.81 39.24
CA GLU A 1126 -6.42 23.66 40.50
C GLU A 1126 -5.10 24.46 40.49
N ARG A 1127 -4.36 24.45 39.37
CA ARG A 1127 -3.13 25.25 39.19
C ARG A 1127 -3.38 26.75 39.07
N SER A 1128 -4.62 27.17 38.80
CA SER A 1128 -5.02 28.58 38.70
C SER A 1128 -5.50 29.12 40.04
N GLY A 1129 -6.32 28.34 40.77
CA GLY A 1129 -6.81 28.69 42.12
C GLY A 1129 -5.71 28.82 43.18
N GLY A 1130 -4.53 28.22 42.96
CA GLY A 1130 -3.36 28.38 43.83
C GLY A 1130 -2.71 29.78 43.85
N ARG A 1131 -3.26 30.78 43.14
CA ARG A 1131 -2.85 32.19 43.22
C ARG A 1131 -4.03 33.11 43.47
N ASP A 1132 -4.59 32.94 44.67
CA ASP A 1132 -5.55 33.87 45.25
C ASP A 1132 -4.87 35.22 45.53
N TYR A 1133 -4.92 36.14 44.56
CA TYR A 1133 -4.44 37.51 44.72
C TYR A 1133 -5.41 38.27 45.61
N GLY A 1134 -5.20 38.16 46.92
CA GLY A 1134 -6.03 38.81 47.93
C GLY A 1134 -6.24 40.30 47.65
N ASN A 1135 -7.51 40.72 47.68
CA ASN A 1135 -7.97 42.06 47.32
C ASN A 1135 -7.06 43.17 47.85
N LYS A 1136 -6.42 43.90 46.92
CA LYS A 1136 -6.05 45.30 47.13
C LYS A 1136 -6.76 46.15 46.09
N SER A 1137 -7.90 46.70 46.53
CA SER A 1137 -8.56 47.83 45.89
C SER A 1137 -7.58 48.98 45.69
N ASP A 1138 -7.72 49.70 44.58
CA ASP A 1138 -6.95 50.91 44.32
C ASP A 1138 -7.06 51.93 45.46
N ASN A 1139 -5.91 52.46 45.88
CA ASN A 1139 -5.81 53.79 46.44
C ASN A 1139 -4.42 54.32 46.13
N ASN A 1140 -4.36 55.38 45.32
CA ASN A 1140 -3.15 56.13 45.07
C ASN A 1140 -2.78 56.93 46.32
N GLU A 1141 -1.53 56.86 46.77
CA GLU A 1141 -0.92 58.00 47.44
C GLU A 1141 0.61 58.04 47.23
N ILE A 1142 1.18 59.24 47.29
CA ILE A 1142 2.54 59.56 46.85
C ILE A 1142 3.44 59.62 48.09
N GLY A 1143 4.53 58.84 48.15
CA GLY A 1143 5.24 58.60 49.42
C GLY A 1143 6.73 58.23 49.36
N ASP A 1144 7.55 59.12 48.79
CA ASP A 1144 8.97 59.36 49.15
C ASP A 1144 10.02 58.20 49.09
N ARG A 1145 11.27 58.55 49.45
CA ARG A 1145 12.49 57.74 49.40
C ARG A 1145 12.87 57.20 50.79
N SER A 1146 13.43 56.00 50.82
CA SER A 1146 14.51 55.67 51.77
C SER A 1146 15.41 54.56 51.22
N GLU A 1147 16.68 54.58 51.63
CA GLU A 1147 17.66 53.53 51.35
C GLU A 1147 17.41 52.29 52.24
N VAL A 1148 17.98 51.14 51.87
CA VAL A 1148 18.99 50.43 52.70
C VAL A 1148 19.48 49.16 51.96
N GLU A 1149 20.66 48.69 52.37
CA GLU A 1149 21.55 47.76 51.68
C GLU A 1149 21.06 46.29 51.59
N ARG A 1150 21.76 45.53 50.73
CA ARG A 1150 21.77 44.06 50.75
C ARG A 1150 22.33 43.54 52.09
N PRO A 1151 21.93 42.32 52.49
CA PRO A 1151 22.96 41.31 52.73
C PRO A 1151 22.73 40.02 51.94
N SER A 1152 23.65 39.06 52.09
CA SER A 1152 23.84 37.95 51.16
C SER A 1152 23.60 36.57 51.78
N LYS A 1153 23.36 35.58 50.90
CA LYS A 1153 23.66 34.13 51.04
C LYS A 1153 23.43 33.45 52.40
N ARG A 1154 22.65 32.36 52.38
CA ARG A 1154 23.05 31.12 53.07
C ARG A 1154 22.68 29.88 52.24
N ARG A 1155 23.60 28.90 52.21
CA ARG A 1155 23.35 27.51 51.81
C ARG A 1155 22.73 26.76 52.98
N ARG A 1156 21.88 25.77 52.69
CA ARG A 1156 21.97 24.35 53.08
C ARG A 1156 21.03 23.57 52.15
N GLU A 1157 21.41 22.44 51.56
CA GLU A 1157 21.74 21.14 52.18
C GLU A 1157 20.49 20.51 52.83
N GLU A 1158 19.61 19.97 51.99
CA GLU A 1158 19.24 18.54 51.94
C GLU A 1158 18.93 18.16 50.47
#